data_AF-A0A412K4D7-F1
#
_entry.id   AF-A0A412K4D7-F1
#
_cell.length_a   1.000
_cell.length_b   1.000
_cell.length_c   1.000
_cell.angle_alpha   90.00
_cell.angle_beta   90.00
_cell.angle_gamma   90.00
#
_symmetry.space_group_name_H-M   'P 1'
#
loop_
_entity.id
_entity.type
_entity.pdbx_description
1 polymer ?
#
loop_
_entity_poly.entity_id
_entity_poly.type
_entity_poly.pdbx_seq_one_letter_code
_entity_poly.pdbx_strand_id
1 'polypeptide(L)'
;MKDGATLHAFEWSFKTIMENIPDIAKAGYTSIQTEPIVKIKDNRKLGTGNWYLNWYYVYQPTDMAIGNYVVGSEAEFKEMCKMAHQYGLRIIVDSVSNHFTSDFDVIEGKWKNKAYFHADKQISDYNNREDCTQNKLSGLWDLNTQDDTVAQGMHDLLVQTVADGADGFRYDAAKHIELSDEVFGGKQSHYWDTILQNGAQYQYGEVLEDANVRETDYAELFNSSSPRGGGITDSSYGHEVRNAVQFKNLSASHFTSHSKVTEDKSVNWVESHDNFANGEANIPAELSDEWIKYGWAGVTAQKNGMSLFFDRPYRDGGTYGTTQGPFTEKSKLGDAGSDLWKDPEVVAVNHFRNAMVGKNSSISNCGDDNCLMVERYAGSAAEDGMVVANANGADKNLAGTGTKLANGTYTDEVTGSTITVSGGKVTSGTVKGKSIAVFSNKTRSGKVSTAEAYPNKGTIPGTSKTITLRSYQSTNTTYSTSDGQSGSYKDGDTIEIGSKAKSDEVVTVTVKGTGADGEAIKHTYSYTKYGDPTYDPSDGTSSPCDKYCVEYMEKNGLDPDCYIDAKEPCHPKNVTVTAIKVSGDTSMDLASTQSVQLKADVTTDPAGKRPSVTWTSSDTSVATVDSKGKVSGLKAGTVKITATAGTNQKSASITITITGEKPEVSNVIYATRPVGWSKIYAYVYNDTTSKNNGKWPGVEMTQLSADDSCAKAGTYKYEVPDLGEGDYRVIFTNGSGAQTPGASQSGFQFSGKVSWDGSSAALTAVECNAPKPVPVSSVSISGDGVSNGKL
;
A
#
# COMPACT_ATOMS: atom_id res chain seq x y z
N MET A 1 21.96 -18.32 3.19
CA MET A 1 20.87 -19.28 2.93
C MET A 1 21.19 -20.59 3.63
N LYS A 2 21.41 -21.74 2.96
CA LYS A 2 21.55 -23.07 3.61
C LYS A 2 22.34 -23.13 4.93
N ASP A 3 23.57 -22.61 4.95
CA ASP A 3 24.49 -22.75 6.08
C ASP A 3 24.43 -21.61 7.11
N GLY A 4 23.58 -20.60 6.89
CA GLY A 4 23.50 -19.41 7.71
C GLY A 4 22.14 -19.24 8.39
N ALA A 5 22.02 -18.19 9.18
CA ALA A 5 20.74 -17.76 9.73
C ALA A 5 19.93 -16.97 8.68
N THR A 6 18.62 -17.18 8.66
CA THR A 6 17.65 -16.43 7.86
C THR A 6 16.69 -15.67 8.78
N LEU A 7 16.45 -14.39 8.50
CA LEU A 7 15.42 -13.61 9.15
C LEU A 7 14.13 -13.74 8.36
N HIS A 8 13.06 -14.27 8.96
CA HIS A 8 11.72 -14.16 8.41
C HIS A 8 11.17 -12.80 8.81
N ALA A 9 11.21 -11.85 7.87
CA ALA A 9 10.72 -10.48 8.02
C ALA A 9 9.20 -10.45 7.83
N PHE A 10 8.49 -11.15 8.73
CA PHE A 10 7.06 -11.42 8.63
C PHE A 10 6.25 -10.13 8.54
N GLU A 11 5.56 -9.94 7.42
CA GLU A 11 4.76 -8.76 7.07
C GLU A 11 5.54 -7.44 6.97
N TRP A 12 6.88 -7.47 6.92
CA TRP A 12 7.66 -6.25 6.71
C TRP A 12 7.52 -5.76 5.28
N SER A 13 7.34 -4.46 5.08
CA SER A 13 7.39 -3.87 3.74
C SER A 13 8.81 -3.89 3.16
N PHE A 14 8.95 -3.86 1.84
CA PHE A 14 10.26 -3.77 1.17
C PHE A 14 11.06 -2.55 1.63
N LYS A 15 10.37 -1.43 1.92
CA LYS A 15 10.98 -0.23 2.49
C LYS A 15 11.49 -0.49 3.91
N THR A 16 10.67 -1.11 4.75
CA THR A 16 11.06 -1.49 6.12
C THR A 16 12.29 -2.39 6.10
N ILE A 17 12.33 -3.36 5.20
CA ILE A 17 13.50 -4.21 4.99
C ILE A 17 14.70 -3.35 4.57
N MET A 18 14.58 -2.52 3.54
CA MET A 18 15.68 -1.65 3.06
C MET A 18 16.31 -0.82 4.16
N GLU A 19 15.48 -0.22 5.00
CA GLU A 19 15.93 0.65 6.08
C GLU A 19 16.68 -0.11 7.18
N ASN A 20 16.41 -1.40 7.34
CA ASN A 20 17.03 -2.28 8.33
C ASN A 20 18.16 -3.16 7.78
N ILE A 21 18.40 -3.20 6.46
CA ILE A 21 19.45 -4.04 5.83
C ILE A 21 20.82 -3.91 6.52
N PRO A 22 21.32 -2.70 6.85
CA PRO A 22 22.62 -2.57 7.52
C PRO A 22 22.65 -3.30 8.88
N ASP A 23 21.56 -3.21 9.64
CA ASP A 23 21.44 -3.84 10.96
C ASP A 23 21.18 -5.34 10.84
N ILE A 24 20.40 -5.79 9.85
CA ILE A 24 20.18 -7.22 9.54
C ILE A 24 21.51 -7.90 9.20
N ALA A 25 22.35 -7.26 8.37
CA ALA A 25 23.68 -7.75 8.06
C ALA A 25 24.60 -7.75 9.30
N LYS A 26 24.57 -6.68 10.10
CA LYS A 26 25.33 -6.60 11.37
C LYS A 26 24.89 -7.66 12.38
N ALA A 27 23.61 -8.03 12.38
CA ALA A 27 23.03 -9.08 13.21
C ALA A 27 23.43 -10.50 12.78
N GLY A 28 24.16 -10.66 11.67
CA GLY A 28 24.72 -11.94 11.23
C GLY A 28 23.74 -12.81 10.44
N TYR A 29 22.60 -12.27 10.00
CA TYR A 29 21.75 -12.97 9.04
C TYR A 29 22.45 -13.03 7.67
N THR A 30 22.25 -14.14 6.96
CA THR A 30 22.76 -14.34 5.60
C THR A 30 21.68 -14.22 4.54
N SER A 31 20.42 -14.26 4.98
CA SER A 31 19.25 -14.16 4.13
C SER A 31 18.07 -13.53 4.86
N ILE A 32 17.17 -12.96 4.08
CA ILE A 32 15.87 -12.44 4.51
C ILE A 32 14.80 -13.21 3.74
N GLN A 33 13.78 -13.70 4.44
CA GLN A 33 12.55 -14.18 3.83
C GLN A 33 11.48 -13.10 3.88
N THR A 34 10.88 -12.79 2.73
CA THR A 34 9.73 -11.89 2.61
C THR A 34 8.42 -12.67 2.59
N GLU A 35 7.30 -11.97 2.83
CA GLU A 35 5.95 -12.48 2.55
C GLU A 35 5.69 -12.64 1.04
N PRO A 36 4.55 -13.26 0.66
CA PRO A 36 4.08 -13.27 -0.72
C PRO A 36 4.03 -11.88 -1.33
N ILE A 37 4.71 -11.74 -2.47
CA ILE A 37 4.92 -10.44 -3.11
C ILE A 37 3.94 -10.13 -4.23
N VAL A 38 3.09 -11.08 -4.62
CA VAL A 38 2.14 -10.89 -5.72
C VAL A 38 0.93 -10.08 -5.28
N LYS A 39 0.12 -9.62 -6.25
CA LYS A 39 -1.18 -9.02 -5.98
C LYS A 39 -2.08 -9.95 -5.17
N ILE A 40 -2.71 -9.39 -4.16
CA ILE A 40 -3.58 -10.12 -3.24
C ILE A 40 -4.97 -9.51 -3.16
N LYS A 41 -5.90 -10.25 -2.55
CA LYS A 41 -7.24 -9.75 -2.25
C LYS A 41 -7.19 -8.54 -1.32
N ASP A 42 -7.72 -7.41 -1.78
CA ASP A 42 -7.77 -6.18 -1.00
C ASP A 42 -8.85 -6.26 0.08
N ASN A 43 -8.41 -6.23 1.33
CA ASN A 43 -9.29 -6.28 2.50
C ASN A 43 -9.12 -5.10 3.46
N ARG A 44 -8.45 -4.02 3.03
CA ARG A 44 -8.13 -2.86 3.88
C ARG A 44 -9.36 -2.20 4.52
N LYS A 45 -10.52 -2.32 3.88
CA LYS A 45 -11.82 -1.87 4.42
C LYS A 45 -12.20 -2.47 5.78
N LEU A 46 -11.60 -3.61 6.19
CA LEU A 46 -11.86 -4.22 7.49
C LEU A 46 -10.99 -3.65 8.63
N GLY A 47 -10.03 -2.77 8.31
CA GLY A 47 -9.14 -2.13 9.27
C GLY A 47 -7.73 -2.08 8.71
N THR A 48 -7.37 -0.96 8.08
CA THR A 48 -6.11 -0.80 7.34
C THR A 48 -4.90 -1.08 8.24
N GLY A 49 -4.26 -2.23 8.05
CA GLY A 49 -3.02 -2.62 8.72
C GLY A 49 -3.16 -3.38 10.04
N ASN A 50 -4.38 -3.64 10.53
CA ASN A 50 -4.56 -4.45 11.75
C ASN A 50 -4.11 -5.90 11.49
N TRP A 51 -3.29 -6.44 12.38
CA TRP A 51 -2.74 -7.80 12.26
C TRP A 51 -3.85 -8.86 12.31
N TYR A 52 -4.69 -8.82 13.34
CA TYR A 52 -5.70 -9.86 13.60
C TYR A 52 -6.66 -10.07 12.41
N LEU A 53 -6.98 -8.99 11.69
CA LEU A 53 -7.93 -9.06 10.59
C LEU A 53 -7.30 -9.32 9.24
N ASN A 54 -5.98 -9.12 9.07
CA ASN A 54 -5.42 -8.96 7.73
C ASN A 54 -4.16 -9.77 7.40
N TRP A 55 -3.42 -10.33 8.36
CA TRP A 55 -2.12 -10.99 8.06
C TRP A 55 -2.28 -12.08 6.98
N TYR A 56 -3.28 -12.94 7.11
CA TYR A 56 -3.50 -14.07 6.19
C TYR A 56 -3.90 -13.70 4.75
N TYR A 57 -4.13 -12.42 4.43
CA TYR A 57 -4.46 -12.02 3.05
C TYR A 57 -3.27 -12.01 2.11
N VAL A 58 -2.03 -11.93 2.62
CA VAL A 58 -0.84 -12.09 1.76
C VAL A 58 -0.83 -13.47 1.09
N TYR A 59 -1.45 -14.47 1.72
CA TYR A 59 -1.66 -15.83 1.19
C TYR A 59 -2.90 -15.98 0.29
N GLN A 60 -3.51 -14.88 -0.16
CA GLN A 60 -4.67 -14.90 -1.06
C GLN A 60 -4.42 -14.15 -2.37
N PRO A 61 -3.63 -14.71 -3.30
CA PRO A 61 -3.37 -14.11 -4.60
C PRO A 61 -4.64 -13.85 -5.41
N THR A 62 -4.66 -12.74 -6.13
CA THR A 62 -5.70 -12.41 -7.13
C THR A 62 -5.14 -12.35 -8.55
N ASP A 63 -3.83 -12.16 -8.68
CA ASP A 63 -3.06 -12.09 -9.91
C ASP A 63 -1.59 -12.37 -9.58
N MET A 64 -0.78 -12.70 -10.58
CA MET A 64 0.65 -13.01 -10.42
C MET A 64 1.55 -11.80 -10.75
N ALA A 65 0.99 -10.59 -10.85
CA ALA A 65 1.80 -9.38 -10.93
C ALA A 65 2.45 -9.09 -9.57
N ILE A 66 3.72 -8.65 -9.56
CA ILE A 66 4.45 -8.32 -8.33
C ILE A 66 3.97 -6.97 -7.79
N GLY A 67 3.63 -6.96 -6.52
CA GLY A 67 3.31 -5.81 -5.70
C GLY A 67 1.95 -5.92 -5.03
N ASN A 68 1.88 -5.55 -3.76
CA ASN A 68 0.64 -5.45 -3.00
C ASN A 68 0.74 -4.37 -1.91
N TYR A 69 -0.39 -4.13 -1.23
CA TYR A 69 -0.51 -3.04 -0.25
C TYR A 69 0.24 -3.29 1.07
N VAL A 70 0.69 -4.52 1.32
CA VAL A 70 1.44 -4.87 2.53
C VAL A 70 2.94 -4.70 2.30
N VAL A 71 3.48 -5.40 1.30
CA VAL A 71 4.92 -5.43 1.08
C VAL A 71 5.43 -4.26 0.23
N GLY A 72 4.59 -3.69 -0.64
CA GLY A 72 4.94 -2.61 -1.56
C GLY A 72 4.99 -3.04 -3.02
N SER A 73 5.59 -2.20 -3.86
CA SER A 73 5.65 -2.35 -5.33
C SER A 73 6.85 -3.16 -5.83
N GLU A 74 6.76 -3.67 -7.05
CA GLU A 74 7.88 -4.36 -7.74
C GLU A 74 9.15 -3.50 -7.86
N ALA A 75 9.01 -2.19 -8.04
CA ALA A 75 10.15 -1.28 -8.10
C ALA A 75 10.89 -1.22 -6.75
N GLU A 76 10.15 -1.21 -5.64
CA GLU A 76 10.72 -1.26 -4.29
C GLU A 76 11.33 -2.62 -3.98
N PHE A 77 10.73 -3.71 -4.47
CA PHE A 77 11.32 -5.05 -4.39
C PHE A 77 12.71 -5.12 -5.05
N LYS A 78 12.82 -4.59 -6.28
CA LYS A 78 14.10 -4.51 -7.02
C LYS A 78 15.15 -3.69 -6.27
N GLU A 79 14.74 -2.55 -5.73
CA GLU A 79 15.62 -1.69 -4.95
C GLU A 79 16.10 -2.38 -3.66
N MET A 80 15.18 -3.07 -2.97
CA MET A 80 15.47 -3.85 -1.78
C MET A 80 16.45 -4.98 -2.04
N CYS A 81 16.22 -5.79 -3.08
CA CYS A 81 17.14 -6.88 -3.45
C CYS A 81 18.54 -6.34 -3.78
N LYS A 82 18.61 -5.28 -4.60
CA LYS A 82 19.88 -4.64 -4.95
C LYS A 82 20.63 -4.14 -3.71
N MET A 83 19.94 -3.51 -2.77
CA MET A 83 20.54 -3.04 -1.53
C MET A 83 21.00 -4.22 -0.65
N ALA A 84 20.20 -5.28 -0.54
CA ALA A 84 20.52 -6.44 0.27
C ALA A 84 21.81 -7.11 -0.23
N HIS A 85 21.95 -7.25 -1.55
CA HIS A 85 23.16 -7.79 -2.17
C HIS A 85 24.41 -6.96 -1.89
N GLN A 86 24.31 -5.63 -1.75
CA GLN A 86 25.45 -4.77 -1.38
C GLN A 86 25.99 -5.08 0.03
N TYR A 87 25.14 -5.59 0.91
CA TYR A 87 25.48 -6.02 2.26
C TYR A 87 25.75 -7.54 2.36
N GLY A 88 25.75 -8.26 1.23
CA GLY A 88 25.97 -9.70 1.19
C GLY A 88 24.78 -10.54 1.65
N LEU A 89 23.60 -9.92 1.85
CA LEU A 89 22.36 -10.60 2.18
C LEU A 89 21.71 -11.18 0.93
N ARG A 90 20.98 -12.28 1.09
CA ARG A 90 20.21 -12.95 0.03
C ARG A 90 18.72 -12.86 0.30
N ILE A 91 17.89 -12.80 -0.74
CA ILE A 91 16.44 -12.67 -0.60
C ILE A 91 15.74 -13.99 -0.95
N ILE A 92 14.97 -14.51 -0.01
CA ILE A 92 14.05 -15.64 -0.20
C ILE A 92 12.64 -15.06 -0.28
N VAL A 93 11.91 -15.37 -1.34
CA VAL A 93 10.53 -14.92 -1.51
C VAL A 93 9.59 -16.04 -1.13
N ASP A 94 8.61 -15.76 -0.28
CA ASP A 94 7.47 -16.67 -0.08
C ASP A 94 6.59 -16.70 -1.34
N SER A 95 6.40 -17.89 -1.89
CA SER A 95 5.68 -18.12 -3.14
C SER A 95 4.45 -18.97 -2.88
N VAL A 96 3.29 -18.35 -3.01
CA VAL A 96 1.98 -19.02 -3.04
C VAL A 96 1.80 -19.67 -4.41
N SER A 97 2.35 -20.88 -4.54
CA SER A 97 2.39 -21.64 -5.79
C SER A 97 1.29 -22.69 -5.91
N ASN A 98 0.46 -22.89 -4.87
CA ASN A 98 -0.60 -23.90 -4.85
C ASN A 98 -1.97 -23.35 -5.27
N HIS A 99 -2.31 -22.14 -4.84
CA HIS A 99 -3.70 -21.66 -4.91
C HIS A 99 -3.80 -20.14 -5.13
N PHE A 100 -5.03 -19.70 -5.38
CA PHE A 100 -5.45 -18.30 -5.34
C PHE A 100 -6.46 -18.08 -4.21
N THR A 101 -6.85 -16.82 -3.96
CA THR A 101 -7.92 -16.46 -3.03
C THR A 101 -9.16 -17.33 -3.18
N SER A 102 -9.92 -17.53 -2.11
CA SER A 102 -11.20 -18.27 -2.11
C SER A 102 -12.31 -17.59 -2.92
N ASP A 103 -12.12 -16.31 -3.26
CA ASP A 103 -13.09 -15.48 -3.97
C ASP A 103 -12.76 -15.37 -5.46
N PHE A 104 -13.34 -16.28 -6.26
CA PHE A 104 -13.05 -16.36 -7.70
C PHE A 104 -13.33 -15.05 -8.46
N ASP A 105 -14.32 -14.28 -8.01
CA ASP A 105 -14.81 -13.12 -8.74
C ASP A 105 -13.82 -11.95 -8.71
N VAL A 106 -12.90 -11.94 -7.75
CA VAL A 106 -11.82 -10.94 -7.65
C VAL A 106 -10.51 -11.38 -8.29
N ILE A 107 -10.41 -12.61 -8.80
CA ILE A 107 -9.25 -13.05 -9.60
C ILE A 107 -9.23 -12.26 -10.92
N GLU A 108 -8.02 -11.85 -11.34
CA GLU A 108 -7.80 -10.96 -12.48
C GLU A 108 -7.02 -11.63 -13.63
N GLY A 109 -6.92 -10.90 -14.75
CA GLY A 109 -6.02 -11.25 -15.85
C GLY A 109 -6.26 -12.63 -16.46
N LYS A 110 -5.16 -13.28 -16.89
CA LYS A 110 -5.20 -14.64 -17.47
C LYS A 110 -5.67 -15.69 -16.47
N TRP A 111 -5.52 -15.42 -15.17
CA TRP A 111 -5.83 -16.34 -14.08
C TRP A 111 -7.31 -16.43 -13.76
N LYS A 112 -8.15 -15.50 -14.24
CA LYS A 112 -9.62 -15.59 -14.13
C LYS A 112 -10.21 -16.62 -15.10
N ASN A 113 -9.73 -17.85 -15.03
CA ASN A 113 -10.12 -18.97 -15.86
C ASN A 113 -10.29 -20.23 -15.01
N LYS A 114 -11.52 -20.71 -14.86
CA LYS A 114 -11.80 -21.91 -14.04
C LYS A 114 -11.10 -23.18 -14.54
N ALA A 115 -10.67 -23.24 -15.80
CA ALA A 115 -9.90 -24.37 -16.32
C ALA A 115 -8.48 -24.47 -15.74
N TYR A 116 -7.95 -23.37 -15.19
CA TYR A 116 -6.64 -23.33 -14.54
C TYR A 116 -6.67 -23.78 -13.08
N PHE A 117 -7.82 -24.24 -12.59
CA PHE A 117 -8.02 -24.72 -11.23
C PHE A 117 -8.59 -26.13 -11.25
N HIS A 118 -8.27 -26.90 -10.21
CA HIS A 118 -8.92 -28.18 -9.95
C HIS A 118 -10.41 -28.00 -9.65
N ALA A 119 -11.11 -29.12 -9.47
CA ALA A 119 -12.53 -29.11 -9.18
C ALA A 119 -12.84 -28.26 -7.94
N ASP A 120 -13.99 -27.58 -7.94
CA ASP A 120 -14.48 -26.80 -6.80
C ASP A 120 -14.96 -27.72 -5.68
N LYS A 121 -14.00 -28.35 -4.99
CA LYS A 121 -14.20 -29.33 -3.95
C LYS A 121 -13.19 -29.08 -2.84
N GLN A 122 -13.66 -29.12 -1.59
CA GLN A 122 -12.84 -28.95 -0.40
C GLN A 122 -12.13 -30.28 -0.07
N ILE A 123 -10.90 -30.20 0.43
CA ILE A 123 -10.22 -31.37 1.02
C ILE A 123 -11.08 -31.93 2.16
N SER A 124 -11.34 -33.23 2.11
CA SER A 124 -12.13 -33.96 3.12
C SER A 124 -11.27 -34.91 3.96
N ASP A 125 -10.15 -35.37 3.40
CA ASP A 125 -9.18 -36.25 4.06
C ASP A 125 -7.75 -35.84 3.69
N TYR A 126 -7.07 -35.14 4.61
CA TYR A 126 -5.68 -34.71 4.44
C TYR A 126 -4.69 -35.88 4.35
N ASN A 127 -5.08 -37.09 4.75
CA ASN A 127 -4.25 -38.30 4.65
C ASN A 127 -4.42 -39.04 3.32
N ASN A 128 -5.34 -38.61 2.45
CA ASN A 128 -5.43 -39.13 1.09
C ASN A 128 -4.62 -38.23 0.15
N ARG A 129 -3.58 -38.75 -0.51
CA ARG A 129 -2.71 -37.95 -1.40
C ARG A 129 -3.47 -37.28 -2.55
N GLU A 130 -4.41 -37.99 -3.18
CA GLU A 130 -5.24 -37.41 -4.25
C GLU A 130 -6.17 -36.32 -3.68
N ASP A 131 -6.85 -36.59 -2.57
CA ASP A 131 -7.75 -35.60 -1.98
C ASP A 131 -6.99 -34.35 -1.52
N CYS A 132 -5.83 -34.54 -0.91
CA CYS A 132 -4.96 -33.50 -0.35
C CYS A 132 -4.30 -32.62 -1.42
N THR A 133 -4.07 -33.13 -2.63
CA THR A 133 -3.37 -32.40 -3.70
C THR A 133 -4.26 -31.92 -4.85
N GLN A 134 -5.46 -32.50 -5.00
CA GLN A 134 -6.34 -32.21 -6.14
C GLN A 134 -7.60 -31.43 -5.73
N ASN A 135 -7.64 -30.87 -4.51
CA ASN A 135 -8.81 -30.18 -3.94
C ASN A 135 -8.39 -28.99 -3.09
N LYS A 136 -9.35 -28.10 -2.83
CA LYS A 136 -9.15 -26.82 -2.17
C LYS A 136 -8.72 -26.96 -0.71
N LEU A 137 -7.56 -26.38 -0.40
CA LEU A 137 -7.15 -26.04 0.96
C LEU A 137 -7.97 -24.84 1.45
N SER A 138 -8.69 -24.99 2.57
CA SER A 138 -9.44 -23.88 3.21
C SER A 138 -10.34 -23.03 2.27
N GLY A 139 -10.91 -23.64 1.23
CA GLY A 139 -11.74 -22.96 0.22
C GLY A 139 -10.99 -22.15 -0.83
N LEU A 140 -9.65 -22.11 -0.77
CA LEU A 140 -8.78 -21.41 -1.71
C LEU A 140 -8.79 -22.10 -3.08
N TRP A 141 -8.81 -21.34 -4.17
CA TRP A 141 -8.90 -21.91 -5.51
C TRP A 141 -7.59 -22.61 -5.87
N ASP A 142 -7.64 -23.94 -5.85
CA ASP A 142 -6.51 -24.85 -6.04
C ASP A 142 -6.10 -24.91 -7.52
N LEU A 143 -4.83 -24.59 -7.82
CA LEU A 143 -4.33 -24.55 -9.20
C LEU A 143 -4.34 -25.95 -9.79
N ASN A 144 -4.73 -26.05 -11.06
CA ASN A 144 -4.62 -27.28 -11.83
C ASN A 144 -3.17 -27.48 -12.26
N THR A 145 -2.34 -27.96 -11.33
CA THR A 145 -0.89 -28.13 -11.47
C THR A 145 -0.51 -29.17 -12.53
N GLN A 146 -1.47 -30.02 -12.92
CA GLN A 146 -1.33 -30.97 -14.04
C GLN A 146 -1.48 -30.32 -15.43
N ASP A 147 -1.79 -29.02 -15.52
CA ASP A 147 -1.85 -28.27 -16.78
C ASP A 147 -0.53 -27.52 -17.03
N ASP A 148 0.16 -27.86 -18.11
CA ASP A 148 1.44 -27.24 -18.48
C ASP A 148 1.34 -25.72 -18.69
N THR A 149 0.16 -25.20 -19.04
CA THR A 149 -0.07 -23.74 -19.15
C THR A 149 -0.04 -23.07 -17.78
N VAL A 150 -0.57 -23.75 -16.77
CA VAL A 150 -0.55 -23.30 -15.36
C VAL A 150 0.87 -23.38 -14.82
N ALA A 151 1.56 -24.50 -15.06
CA ALA A 151 2.97 -24.69 -14.71
C ALA A 151 3.86 -23.60 -15.32
N GLN A 152 3.74 -23.35 -16.63
CA GLN A 152 4.50 -22.30 -17.32
C GLN A 152 4.13 -20.91 -16.78
N GLY A 153 2.85 -20.67 -16.49
CA GLY A 153 2.39 -19.39 -15.95
C GLY A 153 3.00 -19.06 -14.59
N MET A 154 3.18 -20.05 -13.72
CA MET A 154 3.88 -19.91 -12.44
C MET A 154 5.39 -19.78 -12.64
N HIS A 155 5.99 -20.61 -13.50
CA HIS A 155 7.41 -20.55 -13.83
C HIS A 155 7.83 -19.17 -14.33
N ASP A 156 7.03 -18.53 -15.19
CA ASP A 156 7.30 -17.18 -15.71
C ASP A 156 7.38 -16.15 -14.56
N LEU A 157 6.51 -16.24 -13.55
CA LEU A 157 6.58 -15.39 -12.36
C LEU A 157 7.88 -15.64 -11.59
N LEU A 158 8.23 -16.90 -11.33
CA LEU A 158 9.41 -17.22 -10.54
C LEU A 158 10.69 -16.76 -11.24
N VAL A 159 10.79 -16.95 -12.57
CA VAL A 159 11.90 -16.42 -13.38
C VAL A 159 11.96 -14.90 -13.32
N GLN A 160 10.82 -14.22 -13.45
CA GLN A 160 10.75 -12.76 -13.33
C GLN A 160 11.21 -12.31 -11.93
N THR A 161 10.79 -13.01 -10.89
CA THR A 161 11.14 -12.69 -9.49
C THR A 161 12.64 -12.85 -9.23
N VAL A 162 13.28 -13.89 -9.79
CA VAL A 162 14.75 -14.05 -9.77
C VAL A 162 15.44 -12.95 -10.58
N ALA A 163 14.93 -12.62 -11.77
CA ALA A 163 15.46 -11.52 -12.59
C ALA A 163 15.38 -10.16 -11.89
N ASP A 164 14.39 -9.99 -11.02
CA ASP A 164 14.18 -8.78 -10.22
C ASP A 164 15.05 -8.72 -8.96
N GLY A 165 15.69 -9.84 -8.59
CA GLY A 165 16.76 -9.89 -7.59
C GLY A 165 16.58 -10.94 -6.49
N ALA A 166 15.50 -11.74 -6.51
CA ALA A 166 15.37 -12.85 -5.57
C ALA A 166 16.50 -13.87 -5.76
N ASP A 167 16.97 -14.46 -4.65
CA ASP A 167 17.96 -15.52 -4.65
C ASP A 167 17.35 -16.89 -4.35
N GLY A 168 16.11 -16.93 -3.85
CA GLY A 168 15.46 -18.16 -3.44
C GLY A 168 13.97 -18.07 -3.21
N PHE A 169 13.35 -19.22 -2.97
CA PHE A 169 11.91 -19.34 -2.72
C PHE A 169 11.61 -20.22 -1.50
N ARG A 170 10.61 -19.79 -0.72
CA ARG A 170 9.83 -20.65 0.18
C ARG A 170 8.52 -20.96 -0.53
N TYR A 171 8.23 -22.23 -0.81
CA TYR A 171 6.97 -22.61 -1.45
C TYR A 171 5.92 -22.88 -0.40
N ASP A 172 4.93 -21.99 -0.33
CA ASP A 172 3.74 -22.12 0.50
C ASP A 172 2.96 -23.38 0.16
N ALA A 173 2.44 -24.06 1.19
CA ALA A 173 1.56 -25.22 1.03
C ALA A 173 2.12 -26.30 0.07
N ALA A 174 3.45 -26.46 -0.03
CA ALA A 174 4.08 -27.35 -1.01
C ALA A 174 3.60 -28.81 -0.92
N LYS A 175 3.19 -29.26 0.28
CA LYS A 175 2.54 -30.57 0.51
C LYS A 175 1.31 -30.82 -0.37
N HIS A 176 0.61 -29.75 -0.76
CA HIS A 176 -0.65 -29.77 -1.51
C HIS A 176 -0.45 -29.83 -3.03
N ILE A 177 0.79 -29.87 -3.52
CA ILE A 177 1.07 -30.04 -4.94
C ILE A 177 1.69 -31.42 -5.16
N GLU A 178 1.07 -32.24 -6.02
CA GLU A 178 1.53 -33.60 -6.30
C GLU A 178 2.98 -33.68 -6.79
N LEU A 179 3.67 -34.76 -6.42
CA LEU A 179 5.00 -35.09 -6.96
C LEU A 179 4.86 -35.64 -8.39
N SER A 180 5.91 -35.48 -9.21
CA SER A 180 5.88 -35.88 -10.62
C SER A 180 5.59 -37.37 -10.85
N ASP A 181 5.78 -38.25 -9.87
CA ASP A 181 5.48 -39.68 -9.96
C ASP A 181 4.08 -40.06 -9.44
N GLU A 182 3.33 -39.11 -8.89
CA GLU A 182 1.93 -39.30 -8.49
C GLU A 182 1.00 -39.08 -9.68
N VAL A 183 0.13 -40.07 -9.95
CA VAL A 183 -0.80 -40.06 -11.09
C VAL A 183 -2.23 -40.04 -10.57
N PHE A 184 -2.93 -38.93 -10.79
CA PHE A 184 -4.31 -38.72 -10.36
C PHE A 184 -5.20 -38.38 -11.57
N GLY A 185 -6.43 -38.89 -11.59
CA GLY A 185 -7.32 -38.71 -12.75
C GLY A 185 -6.76 -39.21 -14.10
N GLY A 186 -5.75 -40.09 -14.09
CA GLY A 186 -5.06 -40.56 -15.30
C GLY A 186 -4.06 -39.57 -15.90
N LYS A 187 -3.69 -38.52 -15.17
CA LYS A 187 -2.71 -37.52 -15.57
C LYS A 187 -1.51 -37.52 -14.62
N GLN A 188 -0.34 -37.29 -15.19
CA GLN A 188 0.89 -37.03 -14.46
C GLN A 188 1.15 -35.51 -14.48
N SER A 189 1.83 -35.00 -13.46
CA SER A 189 2.18 -33.58 -13.36
C SER A 189 3.63 -33.32 -13.75
N HIS A 190 3.88 -32.19 -14.41
CA HIS A 190 5.22 -31.65 -14.68
C HIS A 190 5.47 -30.35 -13.90
N TYR A 191 4.62 -30.05 -12.91
CA TYR A 191 4.62 -28.76 -12.24
C TYR A 191 5.97 -28.46 -11.58
N TRP A 192 6.42 -29.31 -10.66
CA TRP A 192 7.71 -29.14 -9.98
C TRP A 192 8.90 -29.18 -10.94
N ASP A 193 8.88 -30.07 -11.93
CA ASP A 193 9.93 -30.16 -12.96
C ASP A 193 10.08 -28.86 -13.76
N THR A 194 8.96 -28.14 -13.92
CA THR A 194 8.91 -26.85 -14.63
C THR A 194 9.29 -25.71 -13.69
N ILE A 195 8.53 -25.51 -12.60
CA ILE A 195 8.63 -24.29 -11.79
C ILE A 195 9.94 -24.16 -11.03
N LEU A 196 10.61 -25.28 -10.72
CA LEU A 196 11.90 -25.27 -10.01
C LEU A 196 13.07 -24.86 -10.92
N GLN A 197 12.89 -24.80 -12.23
CA GLN A 197 13.90 -24.34 -13.21
C GLN A 197 13.94 -22.81 -13.37
N ASN A 198 13.71 -22.08 -12.28
CA ASN A 198 13.55 -20.62 -12.29
C ASN A 198 14.86 -19.82 -12.11
N GLY A 199 15.99 -20.47 -11.82
CA GLY A 199 17.29 -19.84 -11.62
C GLY A 199 17.63 -19.46 -10.17
N ALA A 200 16.78 -19.78 -9.20
CA ALA A 200 17.06 -19.59 -7.78
C ALA A 200 18.29 -20.37 -7.31
N GLN A 201 18.98 -19.81 -6.31
CA GLN A 201 20.16 -20.40 -5.69
C GLN A 201 19.79 -21.33 -4.51
N TYR A 202 18.64 -21.10 -3.88
CA TYR A 202 18.14 -21.89 -2.76
C TYR A 202 16.62 -21.94 -2.77
N GLN A 203 16.05 -23.11 -2.58
CA GLN A 203 14.62 -23.32 -2.65
C GLN A 203 14.20 -24.32 -1.57
N TYR A 204 13.07 -24.08 -0.92
CA TYR A 204 12.51 -25.03 0.03
C TYR A 204 10.99 -24.95 0.07
N GLY A 205 10.34 -26.06 0.44
CA GLY A 205 8.89 -26.12 0.58
C GLY A 205 8.44 -26.15 2.03
N GLU A 206 7.30 -25.53 2.31
CA GLU A 206 6.52 -25.86 3.49
C GLU A 206 5.83 -27.21 3.29
N VAL A 207 6.34 -28.22 3.99
CA VAL A 207 5.80 -29.58 3.98
C VAL A 207 5.57 -29.96 5.43
N LEU A 208 4.40 -29.61 5.96
CA LEU A 208 4.02 -29.97 7.32
C LEU A 208 3.83 -31.49 7.41
N GLU A 209 4.65 -32.14 8.24
CA GLU A 209 4.73 -33.59 8.41
C GLU A 209 3.41 -34.17 8.92
N ASP A 210 3.00 -35.31 8.36
CA ASP A 210 1.79 -36.03 8.76
C ASP A 210 1.92 -37.53 8.39
N ALA A 211 0.86 -38.32 8.57
CA ALA A 211 0.90 -39.77 8.43
C ALA A 211 1.15 -40.24 6.98
N ASN A 212 0.70 -39.50 5.97
CA ASN A 212 0.81 -39.90 4.56
C ASN A 212 1.45 -38.81 3.68
N VAL A 213 2.43 -38.08 4.22
CA VAL A 213 3.22 -37.10 3.47
C VAL A 213 4.51 -37.77 2.98
N ARG A 214 4.97 -37.39 1.80
CA ARG A 214 6.20 -37.92 1.21
C ARG A 214 7.39 -37.02 1.52
N GLU A 215 7.68 -36.80 2.80
CA GLU A 215 8.59 -35.73 3.24
C GLU A 215 10.01 -35.90 2.66
N THR A 216 10.54 -37.12 2.66
CA THR A 216 11.85 -37.41 2.06
C THR A 216 11.89 -37.09 0.56
N ASP A 217 10.81 -37.35 -0.18
CA ASP A 217 10.78 -37.11 -1.62
C ASP A 217 10.72 -35.62 -1.94
N TYR A 218 9.92 -34.84 -1.20
CA TYR A 218 9.97 -33.37 -1.30
C TYR A 218 11.33 -32.81 -0.89
N ALA A 219 11.94 -33.32 0.18
CA ALA A 219 13.26 -32.91 0.62
C ALA A 219 14.31 -33.13 -0.48
N GLU A 220 14.28 -34.27 -1.18
CA GLU A 220 15.17 -34.53 -2.32
C GLU A 220 14.86 -33.65 -3.53
N LEU A 221 13.59 -33.40 -3.81
CA LEU A 221 13.16 -32.51 -4.89
C LEU A 221 13.72 -31.09 -4.72
N PHE A 222 13.53 -30.47 -3.55
CA PHE A 222 14.05 -29.13 -3.28
C PHE A 222 15.58 -29.12 -3.13
N ASN A 223 16.16 -30.20 -2.60
CA ASN A 223 17.61 -30.31 -2.48
C ASN A 223 18.31 -30.43 -3.83
N SER A 224 17.76 -31.20 -4.77
CA SER A 224 18.34 -31.41 -6.11
C SER A 224 18.10 -30.25 -7.08
N SER A 225 17.02 -29.48 -6.88
CA SER A 225 16.70 -28.31 -7.71
C SER A 225 17.48 -27.04 -7.33
N SER A 226 18.23 -27.06 -6.22
CA SER A 226 19.02 -25.92 -5.75
C SER A 226 20.53 -26.14 -5.96
N PRO A 227 21.29 -25.20 -6.55
CA PRO A 227 22.73 -25.35 -6.83
C PRO A 227 23.60 -25.75 -5.63
N ARG A 228 23.16 -25.43 -4.40
CA ARG A 228 23.91 -25.72 -3.15
C ARG A 228 23.07 -26.47 -2.12
N GLY A 229 22.02 -27.15 -2.58
CA GLY A 229 21.05 -27.82 -1.72
C GLY A 229 19.96 -26.87 -1.22
N GLY A 230 18.81 -27.47 -0.96
CA GLY A 230 17.54 -26.89 -0.53
C GLY A 230 16.89 -27.85 0.46
N GLY A 231 15.59 -27.75 0.70
CA GLY A 231 14.97 -28.64 1.68
C GLY A 231 13.48 -28.46 1.89
N ILE A 232 13.01 -28.91 3.05
CA ILE A 232 11.66 -28.69 3.54
C ILE A 232 11.68 -28.23 4.99
N THR A 233 10.57 -27.66 5.45
CA THR A 233 10.35 -27.38 6.87
C THR A 233 10.35 -28.66 7.70
N ASP A 234 11.14 -28.72 8.78
CA ASP A 234 11.09 -29.82 9.75
C ASP A 234 10.17 -29.45 10.91
N SER A 235 8.87 -29.63 10.67
CA SER A 235 7.81 -29.22 11.59
C SER A 235 7.81 -29.98 12.91
N SER A 236 8.27 -31.24 12.91
CA SER A 236 8.35 -32.16 14.04
C SER A 236 9.53 -31.80 14.92
N TYR A 237 10.68 -31.48 14.32
CA TYR A 237 11.78 -30.85 15.06
C TYR A 237 11.36 -29.52 15.66
N GLY A 238 10.69 -28.66 14.89
CA GLY A 238 10.15 -27.40 15.40
C GLY A 238 9.18 -27.61 16.57
N HIS A 239 8.33 -28.63 16.53
CA HIS A 239 7.46 -29.02 17.64
C HIS A 239 8.25 -29.47 18.88
N GLU A 240 9.30 -30.27 18.73
CA GLU A 240 10.15 -30.68 19.85
C GLU A 240 10.91 -29.50 20.48
N VAL A 241 11.41 -28.57 19.67
CA VAL A 241 12.01 -27.33 20.15
C VAL A 241 10.98 -26.47 20.88
N ARG A 242 9.74 -26.37 20.37
CA ARG A 242 8.64 -25.69 21.08
C ARG A 242 8.33 -26.33 22.42
N ASN A 243 8.28 -27.66 22.49
CA ASN A 243 8.10 -28.38 23.75
C ASN A 243 9.19 -28.00 24.76
N ALA A 244 10.44 -27.94 24.31
CA ALA A 244 11.56 -27.55 25.17
C ALA A 244 11.34 -26.16 25.79
N VAL A 245 10.99 -25.17 24.96
CA VAL A 245 10.84 -23.78 25.42
C VAL A 245 9.55 -23.53 26.19
N GLN A 246 8.47 -24.22 25.84
CA GLN A 246 7.17 -24.10 26.51
C GLN A 246 7.17 -24.75 27.88
N PHE A 247 7.73 -25.96 28.00
CA PHE A 247 7.81 -26.71 29.25
C PHE A 247 9.04 -26.39 30.08
N LYS A 248 9.82 -25.40 29.66
CA LYS A 248 11.00 -24.88 30.35
C LYS A 248 12.01 -26.00 30.65
N ASN A 249 12.36 -26.74 29.61
CA ASN A 249 13.27 -27.87 29.64
C ASN A 249 14.12 -27.86 28.35
N LEU A 250 15.38 -27.44 28.46
CA LEU A 250 16.36 -27.43 27.37
C LEU A 250 17.17 -28.74 27.27
N SER A 251 16.58 -29.91 27.55
CA SER A 251 17.24 -31.20 27.32
C SER A 251 17.73 -31.29 25.88
N ALA A 252 18.98 -31.73 25.68
CA ALA A 252 19.60 -31.87 24.36
C ALA A 252 18.81 -32.79 23.39
N SER A 253 17.98 -33.69 23.94
CA SER A 253 17.12 -34.58 23.17
C SER A 253 16.09 -33.82 22.30
N HIS A 254 15.54 -32.71 22.79
CA HIS A 254 14.61 -31.87 22.00
C HIS A 254 15.26 -31.25 20.77
N PHE A 255 16.58 -31.07 20.79
CA PHE A 255 17.36 -30.41 19.74
C PHE A 255 18.10 -31.39 18.82
N THR A 256 17.80 -32.68 18.92
CA THR A 256 18.39 -33.74 18.07
C THR A 256 17.34 -34.66 17.43
N SER A 257 16.07 -34.49 17.77
CA SER A 257 14.98 -35.35 17.32
C SER A 257 14.43 -34.92 15.95
N HIS A 258 15.15 -35.28 14.89
CA HIS A 258 14.68 -35.16 13.50
C HIS A 258 14.01 -36.47 13.07
N SER A 259 12.72 -36.44 12.72
CA SER A 259 11.94 -37.67 12.55
C SER A 259 11.70 -38.10 11.10
N LYS A 260 11.54 -37.16 10.14
CA LYS A 260 11.20 -37.47 8.74
C LYS A 260 12.20 -36.98 7.68
N VAL A 261 13.06 -36.02 8.02
CA VAL A 261 14.04 -35.44 7.09
C VAL A 261 15.42 -35.36 7.74
N THR A 262 16.47 -35.45 6.93
CA THR A 262 17.84 -35.23 7.43
C THR A 262 18.10 -33.73 7.62
N GLU A 263 18.82 -33.39 8.68
CA GLU A 263 19.10 -32.00 9.06
C GLU A 263 19.74 -31.18 7.91
N ASP A 264 20.52 -31.80 7.01
CA ASP A 264 21.13 -31.09 5.87
C ASP A 264 20.14 -30.72 4.75
N LYS A 265 18.89 -31.14 4.86
CA LYS A 265 17.77 -30.85 3.94
C LYS A 265 16.57 -30.27 4.70
N SER A 266 16.80 -29.76 5.90
CA SER A 266 15.76 -29.16 6.72
C SER A 266 15.86 -27.64 6.81
N VAL A 267 14.71 -27.03 7.02
CA VAL A 267 14.56 -25.66 7.49
C VAL A 267 13.97 -25.74 8.89
N ASN A 268 14.74 -25.27 9.87
CA ASN A 268 14.46 -25.41 11.29
C ASN A 268 14.09 -24.07 11.89
N TRP A 269 13.14 -24.06 12.81
CA TRP A 269 12.71 -22.88 13.55
C TRP A 269 12.47 -23.22 15.01
N VAL A 270 12.35 -22.19 15.85
CA VAL A 270 11.68 -22.34 17.15
C VAL A 270 10.17 -22.35 16.92
N GLU A 271 9.65 -21.41 16.16
CA GLU A 271 8.24 -21.33 15.78
C GLU A 271 8.12 -20.75 14.36
N SER A 272 7.01 -21.08 13.67
CA SER A 272 6.63 -20.44 12.42
C SER A 272 5.63 -19.30 12.66
N HIS A 273 5.38 -18.51 11.60
CA HIS A 273 4.31 -17.54 11.60
C HIS A 273 2.94 -18.18 11.85
N ASP A 274 2.67 -19.39 11.34
CA ASP A 274 1.41 -20.09 11.60
C ASP A 274 1.24 -20.49 13.07
N ASN A 275 2.30 -21.02 13.70
CA ASN A 275 2.23 -21.43 15.10
C ASN A 275 1.84 -20.24 15.99
N PHE A 276 2.40 -19.07 15.69
CA PHE A 276 2.09 -17.82 16.38
C PHE A 276 0.72 -17.27 15.97
N ALA A 277 0.53 -16.90 14.71
CA ALA A 277 -0.59 -16.09 14.23
C ALA A 277 -1.95 -16.79 14.31
N ASN A 278 -2.01 -18.10 14.05
CA ASN A 278 -3.25 -18.87 14.15
C ASN A 278 -3.63 -19.20 15.61
N GLY A 279 -2.68 -19.11 16.54
CA GLY A 279 -2.87 -19.48 17.94
C GLY A 279 -3.29 -20.93 18.12
N GLU A 280 -2.43 -21.86 17.68
CA GLU A 280 -2.69 -23.29 17.77
C GLU A 280 -3.22 -23.70 19.15
N ALA A 281 -4.29 -24.51 19.16
CA ALA A 281 -4.94 -25.00 20.37
C ALA A 281 -4.00 -25.74 21.35
N ASN A 282 -2.82 -26.16 20.87
CA ASN A 282 -1.79 -26.88 21.62
C ASN A 282 -0.65 -25.99 22.14
N ILE A 283 -0.73 -24.65 21.98
CA ILE A 283 0.16 -23.69 22.64
C ILE A 283 -0.60 -23.09 23.84
N PRO A 284 -0.66 -23.80 25.00
CA PRO A 284 -1.40 -23.38 26.19
C PRO A 284 -0.88 -22.09 26.82
N ALA A 285 0.37 -21.69 26.51
CA ALA A 285 0.98 -20.46 26.99
C ALA A 285 1.88 -19.86 25.92
N GLU A 286 1.77 -18.55 25.74
CA GLU A 286 2.65 -17.75 24.88
C GLU A 286 4.12 -17.92 25.28
N LEU A 287 5.00 -18.06 24.27
CA LEU A 287 6.45 -18.15 24.50
C LEU A 287 7.01 -16.75 24.73
N SER A 288 7.72 -16.57 25.84
CA SER A 288 8.43 -15.32 26.11
C SER A 288 9.72 -15.20 25.29
N ASP A 289 10.13 -13.98 24.96
CA ASP A 289 11.43 -13.67 24.33
C ASP A 289 12.61 -14.42 24.95
N GLU A 290 12.69 -14.49 26.28
CA GLU A 290 13.76 -15.21 27.01
C GLU A 290 13.91 -16.66 26.54
N TRP A 291 12.78 -17.36 26.38
CA TRP A 291 12.74 -18.77 26.00
C TRP A 291 12.87 -18.99 24.50
N ILE A 292 12.37 -18.06 23.68
CA ILE A 292 12.62 -18.06 22.22
C ILE A 292 14.11 -17.97 21.95
N LYS A 293 14.84 -17.11 22.68
CA LYS A 293 16.30 -17.00 22.56
C LYS A 293 17.01 -18.31 22.90
N TYR A 294 16.60 -19.01 23.97
CA TYR A 294 17.19 -20.31 24.31
C TYR A 294 16.93 -21.37 23.25
N GLY A 295 15.71 -21.42 22.71
CA GLY A 295 15.39 -22.27 21.56
C GLY A 295 16.26 -21.93 20.36
N TRP A 296 16.40 -20.64 20.03
CA TRP A 296 17.22 -20.16 18.92
C TRP A 296 18.69 -20.55 19.08
N ALA A 297 19.24 -20.45 20.29
CA ALA A 297 20.60 -20.90 20.59
C ALA A 297 20.80 -22.39 20.29
N GLY A 298 19.82 -23.23 20.65
CA GLY A 298 19.84 -24.66 20.37
C GLY A 298 19.69 -25.00 18.88
N VAL A 299 18.79 -24.31 18.17
CA VAL A 299 18.54 -24.54 16.74
C VAL A 299 19.70 -24.04 15.88
N THR A 300 20.13 -22.80 16.10
CA THR A 300 21.03 -22.09 15.18
C THR A 300 22.50 -22.39 15.42
N ALA A 301 22.90 -22.86 16.60
CA ALA A 301 24.30 -23.25 16.84
C ALA A 301 24.69 -24.57 16.14
N GLN A 302 23.70 -25.36 15.70
CA GLN A 302 23.88 -26.67 15.09
C GLN A 302 24.61 -26.62 13.73
N LYS A 303 25.01 -27.80 13.24
CA LYS A 303 25.85 -27.92 12.04
C LYS A 303 25.06 -27.76 10.75
N ASN A 304 23.93 -28.43 10.64
CA ASN A 304 23.17 -28.48 9.41
C ASN A 304 21.83 -27.77 9.59
N GLY A 305 21.02 -27.76 8.54
CA GLY A 305 19.74 -27.08 8.50
C GLY A 305 19.88 -25.58 8.32
N MET A 306 19.04 -25.02 7.47
CA MET A 306 18.85 -23.56 7.47
C MET A 306 18.05 -23.21 8.73
N SER A 307 18.49 -22.22 9.50
CA SER A 307 17.71 -21.72 10.62
C SER A 307 16.87 -20.52 10.19
N LEU A 308 15.59 -20.52 10.56
CA LEU A 308 14.63 -19.47 10.24
C LEU A 308 14.17 -18.79 11.54
N PHE A 309 14.60 -17.53 11.72
CA PHE A 309 14.18 -16.71 12.85
C PHE A 309 12.87 -16.02 12.50
N PHE A 310 11.79 -16.39 13.16
CA PHE A 310 10.50 -15.71 13.03
C PHE A 310 10.51 -14.39 13.81
N ASP A 311 10.46 -13.25 13.11
CA ASP A 311 10.32 -11.96 13.76
C ASP A 311 8.85 -11.66 14.06
N ARG A 312 8.48 -11.77 15.33
CA ARG A 312 7.14 -11.45 15.82
C ARG A 312 6.81 -9.97 15.64
N PRO A 313 5.53 -9.60 15.52
CA PRO A 313 5.13 -8.20 15.54
C PRO A 313 5.59 -7.48 16.82
N TYR A 314 5.77 -6.17 16.73
CA TYR A 314 6.33 -5.38 17.84
C TYR A 314 5.46 -5.45 19.09
N ARG A 315 6.04 -5.95 20.19
CA ARG A 315 5.40 -6.15 21.51
C ARG A 315 4.14 -7.01 21.46
N ASP A 316 4.02 -7.87 20.45
CA ASP A 316 2.98 -8.87 20.41
C ASP A 316 3.38 -10.14 21.17
N GLY A 317 2.35 -10.83 21.62
CA GLY A 317 2.41 -11.70 22.79
C GLY A 317 1.08 -11.75 23.54
N GLY A 318 -0.04 -11.63 22.81
CA GLY A 318 -1.37 -11.62 23.41
C GLY A 318 -1.75 -12.98 23.99
N THR A 319 -2.82 -13.00 24.80
CA THR A 319 -3.42 -14.26 25.26
C THR A 319 -4.15 -14.95 24.10
N TYR A 320 -3.72 -16.16 23.74
CA TYR A 320 -4.46 -17.03 22.82
C TYR A 320 -5.91 -17.25 23.29
N GLY A 321 -6.84 -17.34 22.33
CA GLY A 321 -8.27 -17.50 22.63
C GLY A 321 -9.02 -16.19 22.94
N THR A 322 -8.39 -15.03 22.74
CA THR A 322 -9.08 -13.74 22.71
C THR A 322 -9.57 -13.40 21.30
N THR A 323 -10.47 -12.41 21.19
CA THR A 323 -10.99 -11.91 19.91
C THR A 323 -9.93 -11.27 19.01
N GLN A 324 -8.68 -11.06 19.49
CA GLN A 324 -7.58 -10.51 18.69
C GLN A 324 -6.42 -11.51 18.53
N GLY A 325 -6.54 -12.73 19.06
CA GLY A 325 -5.45 -13.71 19.04
C GLY A 325 -4.20 -13.19 19.76
N PRO A 326 -2.98 -13.49 19.25
CA PRO A 326 -1.73 -13.03 19.86
C PRO A 326 -1.41 -11.55 19.59
N PHE A 327 -2.23 -10.85 18.79
CA PHE A 327 -1.92 -9.51 18.30
C PHE A 327 -2.38 -8.44 19.28
N THR A 328 -1.44 -7.62 19.76
CA THR A 328 -1.71 -6.47 20.64
C THR A 328 -1.93 -5.16 19.87
N GLU A 329 -1.75 -5.22 18.54
CA GLU A 329 -1.94 -4.12 17.58
C GLU A 329 -1.08 -2.88 17.93
N LYS A 330 0.13 -3.12 18.46
CA LYS A 330 1.14 -2.08 18.76
C LYS A 330 2.04 -1.74 17.58
N SER A 331 1.98 -2.55 16.53
CA SER A 331 2.46 -2.30 15.18
C SER A 331 1.36 -2.64 14.20
N LYS A 332 1.61 -2.44 12.91
CA LYS A 332 0.71 -2.82 11.82
C LYS A 332 1.48 -3.57 10.73
N LEU A 333 0.75 -4.19 9.82
CA LEU A 333 1.32 -4.77 8.60
C LEU A 333 2.19 -3.73 7.87
N GLY A 334 3.35 -4.16 7.39
CA GLY A 334 4.37 -3.33 6.77
C GLY A 334 5.45 -2.81 7.72
N ASP A 335 5.18 -2.71 9.03
CA ASP A 335 6.16 -2.25 10.02
C ASP A 335 7.20 -3.33 10.35
N ALA A 336 8.32 -2.93 10.95
CA ALA A 336 9.27 -3.88 11.51
C ALA A 336 8.68 -4.52 12.78
N GLY A 337 8.97 -5.79 13.01
CA GLY A 337 8.54 -6.51 14.20
C GLY A 337 9.36 -6.16 15.43
N SER A 338 9.49 -7.12 16.33
CA SER A 338 10.20 -6.99 17.60
C SER A 338 11.69 -6.68 17.40
N ASP A 339 12.38 -6.20 18.43
CA ASP A 339 13.85 -6.04 18.35
C ASP A 339 14.61 -7.32 18.72
N LEU A 340 13.91 -8.46 18.87
CA LEU A 340 14.52 -9.71 19.32
C LEU A 340 15.52 -10.27 18.31
N TRP A 341 15.28 -10.09 17.01
CA TRP A 341 16.20 -10.52 15.94
C TRP A 341 17.58 -9.85 16.02
N LYS A 342 17.68 -8.69 16.67
CA LYS A 342 18.94 -7.96 16.91
C LYS A 342 19.40 -7.96 18.37
N ASP A 343 18.85 -8.84 19.20
CA ASP A 343 19.34 -9.04 20.56
C ASP A 343 20.79 -9.55 20.55
N PRO A 344 21.71 -9.05 21.40
CA PRO A 344 23.12 -9.45 21.36
C PRO A 344 23.35 -10.95 21.47
N GLU A 345 22.50 -11.67 22.20
CA GLU A 345 22.60 -13.12 22.32
C GLU A 345 22.19 -13.81 21.01
N VAL A 346 21.12 -13.32 20.35
CA VAL A 346 20.70 -13.78 19.02
C VAL A 346 21.77 -13.49 17.97
N VAL A 347 22.29 -12.26 17.98
CA VAL A 347 23.36 -11.80 17.10
C VAL A 347 24.62 -12.65 17.27
N ALA A 348 25.06 -12.89 18.50
CA ALA A 348 26.23 -13.72 18.77
C ALA A 348 26.03 -15.16 18.27
N VAL A 349 24.84 -15.75 18.44
CA VAL A 349 24.52 -17.08 17.93
C VAL A 349 24.54 -17.11 16.38
N ASN A 350 24.04 -16.06 15.71
CA ASN A 350 24.09 -15.95 14.25
C ASN A 350 25.55 -15.85 13.74
N HIS A 351 26.38 -15.04 14.38
CA HIS A 351 27.81 -14.94 14.04
C HIS A 351 28.55 -16.26 14.29
N PHE A 352 28.24 -16.94 15.38
CA PHE A 352 28.75 -18.29 15.65
C PHE A 352 28.37 -19.27 14.53
N ARG A 353 27.10 -19.31 14.11
CA ARG A 353 26.62 -20.16 13.02
C ARG A 353 27.46 -19.96 11.76
N ASN A 354 27.65 -18.70 11.35
CA ASN A 354 28.43 -18.33 10.17
C ASN A 354 29.92 -18.68 10.32
N ALA A 355 30.50 -18.44 11.48
CA ALA A 355 31.92 -18.70 11.74
C ALA A 355 32.23 -20.21 11.77
N MET A 356 31.24 -21.04 12.08
CA MET A 356 31.39 -22.49 12.29
C MET A 356 30.99 -23.34 11.09
N VAL A 357 30.70 -22.75 9.92
CA VAL A 357 30.40 -23.51 8.68
C VAL A 357 31.48 -24.56 8.42
N GLY A 358 31.04 -25.80 8.13
CA GLY A 358 31.91 -26.96 7.88
C GLY A 358 32.49 -27.64 9.12
N LYS A 359 32.32 -27.09 10.34
CA LYS A 359 32.82 -27.70 11.59
C LYS A 359 31.88 -28.79 12.10
N ASN A 360 32.43 -29.79 12.80
CA ASN A 360 31.62 -30.83 13.46
C ASN A 360 30.75 -30.21 14.57
N SER A 361 29.70 -30.93 15.00
CA SER A 361 28.82 -30.52 16.10
C SER A 361 28.76 -31.58 17.19
N SER A 362 28.52 -31.13 18.43
CA SER A 362 28.19 -31.95 19.59
C SER A 362 27.23 -31.15 20.46
N ILE A 363 26.11 -31.75 20.85
CA ILE A 363 25.10 -31.12 21.70
C ILE A 363 24.92 -31.95 22.97
N SER A 364 24.83 -31.27 24.10
CA SER A 364 24.69 -31.89 25.42
C SER A 364 24.12 -30.89 26.42
N ASN A 365 23.82 -31.37 27.63
CA ASN A 365 23.46 -30.49 28.73
C ASN A 365 24.68 -30.18 29.60
N CYS A 366 24.83 -28.92 30.02
CA CYS A 366 25.91 -28.48 30.91
C CYS A 366 25.58 -28.72 32.39
N GLY A 367 24.97 -29.86 32.73
CA GLY A 367 24.80 -30.34 34.10
C GLY A 367 23.35 -30.58 34.54
N ASP A 368 22.38 -29.90 33.93
CA ASP A 368 20.94 -30.11 34.14
C ASP A 368 20.17 -29.75 32.85
N ASP A 369 18.89 -30.10 32.83
CA ASP A 369 18.01 -29.91 31.67
C ASP A 369 17.73 -28.44 31.35
N ASN A 370 18.11 -27.47 32.19
CA ASN A 370 17.97 -26.03 31.91
C ASN A 370 19.27 -25.37 31.45
N CYS A 371 20.31 -26.17 31.22
CA CYS A 371 21.60 -25.71 30.72
C CYS A 371 21.93 -26.49 29.45
N LEU A 372 21.74 -25.88 28.28
CA LEU A 372 22.07 -26.48 26.99
C LEU A 372 23.45 -26.01 26.52
N MET A 373 24.23 -26.92 25.94
CA MET A 373 25.54 -26.66 25.36
C MET A 373 25.63 -27.24 23.94
N VAL A 374 25.95 -26.39 22.96
CA VAL A 374 26.20 -26.77 21.57
C VAL A 374 27.64 -26.40 21.22
N GLU A 375 28.45 -27.40 20.87
CA GLU A 375 29.87 -27.24 20.55
C GLU A 375 30.11 -27.43 19.06
N ARG A 376 30.97 -26.59 18.48
CA ARG A 376 31.43 -26.71 17.10
C ARG A 376 32.95 -26.79 17.08
N TYR A 377 33.51 -27.77 16.35
CA TYR A 377 34.94 -28.07 16.45
C TYR A 377 35.57 -28.65 15.18
N ALA A 378 36.87 -28.34 15.01
CA ALA A 378 37.83 -28.92 14.06
C ALA A 378 39.17 -29.29 14.73
N GLY A 379 39.30 -29.12 16.05
CA GLY A 379 40.48 -29.55 16.82
C GLY A 379 41.54 -28.46 17.01
N SER A 380 41.16 -27.19 16.88
CA SER A 380 42.04 -26.07 17.23
C SER A 380 41.26 -24.92 17.87
N ALA A 381 41.86 -24.23 18.85
CA ALA A 381 41.16 -23.17 19.57
C ALA A 381 40.82 -21.94 18.72
N ALA A 382 41.44 -21.80 17.55
CA ALA A 382 41.09 -20.76 16.58
C ALA A 382 39.86 -21.14 15.74
N GLU A 383 39.49 -22.42 15.70
CA GLU A 383 38.42 -22.93 14.84
C GLU A 383 37.24 -23.54 15.59
N ASP A 384 37.40 -23.77 16.89
CA ASP A 384 36.39 -24.33 17.76
C ASP A 384 35.61 -23.22 18.48
N GLY A 385 34.39 -23.52 18.92
CA GLY A 385 33.64 -22.69 19.85
C GLY A 385 32.47 -23.44 20.50
N MET A 386 31.82 -22.82 21.48
CA MET A 386 30.61 -23.34 22.11
C MET A 386 29.57 -22.25 22.34
N VAL A 387 28.29 -22.62 22.21
CA VAL A 387 27.15 -21.84 22.66
C VAL A 387 26.58 -22.52 23.90
N VAL A 388 26.33 -21.74 24.95
CA VAL A 388 25.71 -22.21 26.19
C VAL A 388 24.49 -21.37 26.51
N ALA A 389 23.32 -21.99 26.55
CA ALA A 389 22.07 -21.37 26.99
C ALA A 389 21.76 -21.83 28.42
N ASN A 390 21.86 -20.91 29.39
CA ASN A 390 21.58 -21.17 30.79
C ASN A 390 20.25 -20.51 31.20
N ALA A 391 19.17 -21.28 31.17
CA ALA A 391 17.84 -20.82 31.58
C ALA A 391 17.65 -20.84 33.11
N ASN A 392 18.63 -21.34 33.87
CA ASN A 392 18.55 -21.31 35.33
C ASN A 392 18.64 -19.88 35.85
N GLY A 393 17.95 -19.60 36.97
CA GLY A 393 18.08 -18.32 37.67
C GLY A 393 19.47 -18.07 38.28
N ALA A 394 20.28 -19.10 38.42
CA ALA A 394 21.62 -19.03 38.98
C ALA A 394 22.71 -19.14 37.90
N ASP A 395 23.86 -18.54 38.19
CA ASP A 395 25.08 -18.67 37.38
C ASP A 395 25.52 -20.14 37.30
N LYS A 396 25.96 -20.56 36.11
CA LYS A 396 26.48 -21.90 35.86
C LYS A 396 27.99 -21.90 35.75
N ASN A 397 28.66 -22.52 36.73
CA ASN A 397 30.09 -22.81 36.65
C ASN A 397 30.31 -23.99 35.68
N LEU A 398 31.15 -23.79 34.66
CA LEU A 398 31.46 -24.82 33.67
C LEU A 398 32.72 -25.63 34.01
N ALA A 399 33.44 -25.29 35.08
CA ALA A 399 34.65 -26.01 35.47
C ALA A 399 34.35 -27.50 35.74
N GLY A 400 35.11 -28.38 35.08
CA GLY A 400 34.95 -29.83 35.14
C GLY A 400 34.08 -30.42 34.03
N THR A 401 33.32 -29.60 33.30
CA THR A 401 32.49 -30.03 32.16
C THR A 401 33.37 -30.56 31.04
N GLY A 402 33.05 -31.75 30.54
CA GLY A 402 33.72 -32.34 29.38
C GLY A 402 33.39 -31.58 28.09
N THR A 403 34.35 -31.47 27.19
CA THR A 403 34.20 -30.68 25.96
C THR A 403 34.99 -31.28 24.79
N LYS A 404 34.53 -31.01 23.56
CA LYS A 404 35.22 -31.33 22.29
C LYS A 404 36.17 -30.23 21.82
N LEU A 405 36.13 -29.06 22.44
CA LEU A 405 37.02 -27.94 22.15
C LEU A 405 38.49 -28.30 22.41
N ALA A 406 39.37 -27.80 21.55
CA ALA A 406 40.81 -27.85 21.77
C ALA A 406 41.24 -26.99 22.97
N ASN A 407 42.43 -27.28 23.48
CA ASN A 407 43.02 -26.50 24.57
C ASN A 407 43.18 -25.03 24.17
N GLY A 408 42.74 -24.12 25.04
CA GLY A 408 42.79 -22.69 24.78
C GLY A 408 41.89 -21.90 25.71
N THR A 409 41.91 -20.58 25.53
CA THR A 409 40.97 -19.67 26.16
C THR A 409 40.00 -19.19 25.09
N TYR A 410 38.70 -19.19 25.40
CA TYR A 410 37.64 -18.74 24.50
C TYR A 410 36.90 -17.60 25.15
N THR A 411 36.55 -16.58 24.35
CA THR A 411 35.90 -15.37 24.82
C THR A 411 34.43 -15.38 24.41
N ASP A 412 33.55 -15.07 25.35
CA ASP A 412 32.14 -14.87 25.11
C ASP A 412 31.93 -13.62 24.25
N GLU A 413 31.30 -13.77 23.09
CA GLU A 413 31.02 -12.67 22.16
C GLU A 413 30.10 -11.61 22.79
N VAL A 414 29.19 -12.02 23.70
CA VAL A 414 28.21 -11.12 24.33
C VAL A 414 28.86 -10.30 25.44
N THR A 415 29.41 -10.94 26.46
CA THR A 415 29.89 -10.26 27.68
C THR A 415 31.40 -9.98 27.67
N GLY A 416 32.18 -10.70 26.87
CA GLY A 416 33.65 -10.71 26.95
C GLY A 416 34.20 -11.54 28.10
N SER A 417 33.36 -12.26 28.85
CA SER A 417 33.82 -13.26 29.82
C SER A 417 34.56 -14.40 29.11
N THR A 418 35.32 -15.22 29.85
CA THR A 418 36.12 -16.28 29.23
C THR A 418 35.91 -17.62 29.90
N ILE A 419 36.12 -18.67 29.09
CA ILE A 419 36.36 -20.04 29.56
C ILE A 419 37.78 -20.46 29.19
N THR A 420 38.38 -21.34 29.98
CA THR A 420 39.65 -21.99 29.62
C THR A 420 39.42 -23.49 29.49
N VAL A 421 39.94 -24.08 28.43
CA VAL A 421 39.86 -25.51 28.12
C VAL A 421 41.25 -26.11 28.19
N SER A 422 41.37 -27.25 28.88
CA SER A 422 42.59 -28.04 28.92
C SER A 422 42.26 -29.52 29.14
N GLY A 423 42.86 -30.40 28.33
CA GLY A 423 42.70 -31.84 28.48
C GLY A 423 41.27 -32.33 28.22
N GLY A 424 40.56 -31.70 27.29
CA GLY A 424 39.17 -32.05 26.94
C GLY A 424 38.14 -31.67 28.01
N LYS A 425 38.49 -30.74 28.92
CA LYS A 425 37.59 -30.20 29.94
C LYS A 425 37.70 -28.69 30.02
N VAL A 426 36.59 -28.04 30.34
CA VAL A 426 36.61 -26.65 30.81
C VAL A 426 37.23 -26.63 32.20
N THR A 427 38.30 -25.87 32.40
CA THR A 427 39.00 -25.75 33.69
C THR A 427 38.55 -24.54 34.50
N SER A 428 38.03 -23.50 33.84
CA SER A 428 37.50 -22.29 34.47
C SER A 428 36.52 -21.58 33.55
N GLY A 429 35.61 -20.80 34.15
CA GLY A 429 34.63 -19.97 33.47
C GLY A 429 33.19 -20.27 33.90
N THR A 430 32.33 -19.26 33.76
CA THR A 430 30.95 -19.28 34.26
C THR A 430 30.04 -18.59 33.25
N VAL A 431 28.83 -19.12 33.08
CA VAL A 431 27.75 -18.50 32.31
C VAL A 431 26.73 -17.91 33.27
N LYS A 432 26.25 -16.70 33.01
CA LYS A 432 25.30 -16.03 33.91
C LYS A 432 23.95 -16.76 33.93
N GLY A 433 23.24 -16.65 35.06
CA GLY A 433 21.85 -17.06 35.12
C GLY A 433 21.00 -16.32 34.08
N LYS A 434 20.05 -17.02 33.48
CA LYS A 434 19.13 -16.48 32.46
C LYS A 434 19.84 -15.79 31.28
N SER A 435 20.87 -16.44 30.73
CA SER A 435 21.67 -15.86 29.64
C SER A 435 22.16 -16.89 28.64
N ILE A 436 22.58 -16.41 27.48
CA ILE A 436 23.31 -17.18 26.46
C ILE A 436 24.73 -16.63 26.36
N ALA A 437 25.71 -17.52 26.42
CA ALA A 437 27.11 -17.20 26.17
C ALA A 437 27.60 -17.91 24.91
N VAL A 438 28.38 -17.21 24.09
CA VAL A 438 28.92 -17.70 22.83
C VAL A 438 30.43 -17.60 22.87
N PHE A 439 31.10 -18.69 23.28
CA PHE A 439 32.55 -18.72 23.44
C PHE A 439 33.23 -19.10 22.12
N SER A 440 33.96 -18.16 21.52
CA SER A 440 34.67 -18.34 20.25
C SER A 440 35.90 -17.44 20.18
N ASN A 441 36.89 -17.81 19.35
CA ASN A 441 38.04 -16.96 19.04
C ASN A 441 38.01 -16.44 17.59
N LYS A 442 36.97 -16.74 16.82
CA LYS A 442 36.87 -16.36 15.41
C LYS A 442 36.46 -14.91 15.19
N THR A 443 35.48 -14.43 15.94
CA THR A 443 34.92 -13.10 15.75
C THR A 443 34.37 -12.60 17.08
N ARG A 444 34.43 -11.28 17.31
CA ARG A 444 33.56 -10.62 18.28
C ARG A 444 32.68 -9.67 17.49
N SER A 445 31.39 -9.96 17.40
CA SER A 445 30.46 -9.11 16.69
C SER A 445 30.35 -7.73 17.35
N GLY A 446 30.22 -6.67 16.54
CA GLY A 446 29.82 -5.37 17.06
C GLY A 446 28.40 -5.42 17.62
N LYS A 447 28.09 -4.64 18.64
CA LYS A 447 26.73 -4.56 19.20
C LYS A 447 25.79 -3.90 18.21
N VAL A 448 24.56 -4.40 18.05
CA VAL A 448 23.51 -3.72 17.28
C VAL A 448 22.77 -2.77 18.22
N SER A 449 22.58 -1.52 17.80
CA SER A 449 21.88 -0.51 18.58
C SER A 449 21.16 0.41 17.63
N THR A 450 19.89 0.73 17.93
CA THR A 450 19.04 1.53 17.05
C THR A 450 18.35 2.67 17.79
N ALA A 451 17.97 3.68 17.02
CA ALA A 451 17.14 4.81 17.43
C ALA A 451 16.31 5.17 16.21
N GLU A 452 15.00 4.95 16.25
CA GLU A 452 14.14 4.85 15.08
C GLU A 452 12.78 5.53 15.31
N ALA A 453 12.09 5.87 14.23
CA ALA A 453 10.72 6.35 14.26
C ALA A 453 9.86 5.42 13.41
N TYR A 454 8.73 4.95 13.91
CA TYR A 454 7.87 3.96 13.27
C TYR A 454 6.41 4.46 13.12
N PRO A 455 5.73 4.23 11.98
CA PRO A 455 6.30 3.72 10.74
C PRO A 455 7.44 4.62 10.29
N ASN A 456 8.47 4.06 9.68
CA ASN A 456 9.73 4.71 9.34
C ASN A 456 9.66 5.49 8.02
N LYS A 457 8.57 5.30 7.27
CA LYS A 457 8.18 6.17 6.15
C LYS A 457 6.67 6.10 5.98
N GLY A 458 6.16 6.94 5.10
CA GLY A 458 4.79 6.83 4.61
C GLY A 458 4.12 8.19 4.55
N THR A 459 2.81 8.18 4.69
CA THR A 459 2.01 9.38 4.47
C THR A 459 1.29 9.79 5.76
N ILE A 460 0.93 11.05 5.89
CA ILE A 460 0.14 11.57 7.01
C ILE A 460 -1.25 11.85 6.47
N PRO A 461 -2.19 10.89 6.59
CA PRO A 461 -3.57 11.14 6.21
C PRO A 461 -4.24 12.08 7.22
N GLY A 462 -5.10 12.97 6.74
CA GLY A 462 -5.96 13.76 7.62
C GLY A 462 -5.20 14.80 8.43
N THR A 463 -5.47 14.93 9.74
CA THR A 463 -4.91 16.02 10.57
C THR A 463 -3.51 15.72 11.11
N SER A 464 -3.24 14.50 11.55
CA SER A 464 -1.95 14.11 12.13
C SER A 464 -1.74 12.60 12.00
N LYS A 465 -0.51 12.15 12.22
CA LYS A 465 -0.16 10.73 12.29
C LYS A 465 0.64 10.45 13.54
N THR A 466 0.24 9.41 14.26
CA THR A 466 1.01 8.90 15.39
C THR A 466 2.25 8.17 14.89
N ILE A 467 3.40 8.51 15.48
CA ILE A 467 4.69 7.89 15.25
C ILE A 467 5.20 7.36 16.58
N THR A 468 5.59 6.09 16.60
CA THR A 468 6.23 5.42 17.73
C THR A 468 7.74 5.59 17.61
N LEU A 469 8.37 6.19 18.62
CA LEU A 469 9.82 6.30 18.72
C LEU A 469 10.35 5.03 19.37
N ARG A 470 11.21 4.32 18.65
CA ARG A 470 11.80 3.05 19.10
C ARG A 470 13.27 3.21 19.38
N SER A 471 13.74 2.55 20.42
CA SER A 471 15.17 2.54 20.74
C SER A 471 15.59 1.20 21.31
N TYR A 472 16.67 0.66 20.74
CA TYR A 472 17.24 -0.60 21.19
C TYR A 472 18.71 -0.40 21.54
N GLN A 473 19.08 -0.77 22.78
CA GLN A 473 20.45 -0.66 23.30
C GLN A 473 21.10 0.70 23.08
N SER A 474 20.29 1.76 23.09
CA SER A 474 20.76 3.12 22.96
C SER A 474 20.38 3.95 24.19
N THR A 475 21.21 4.94 24.47
CA THR A 475 21.02 5.91 25.56
C THR A 475 21.01 7.32 24.98
N ASN A 476 20.68 8.32 25.80
CA ASN A 476 20.62 9.73 25.38
C ASN A 476 19.73 9.95 24.14
N THR A 477 18.64 9.19 24.05
CA THR A 477 17.72 9.15 22.92
C THR A 477 16.91 10.44 22.82
N THR A 478 16.98 11.10 21.66
CA THR A 478 16.29 12.37 21.40
C THR A 478 15.65 12.38 20.01
N TYR A 479 14.60 13.17 19.84
CA TYR A 479 13.94 13.38 18.55
C TYR A 479 13.75 14.87 18.26
N SER A 480 13.59 15.19 16.97
CA SER A 480 13.15 16.50 16.48
C SER A 480 12.37 16.35 15.19
N THR A 481 11.29 17.11 15.02
CA THR A 481 10.44 17.08 13.83
C THR A 481 10.53 18.40 13.05
N SER A 482 10.31 18.38 11.73
CA SER A 482 10.29 19.61 10.93
C SER A 482 9.08 20.51 11.21
N ASP A 483 8.00 19.97 11.79
CA ASP A 483 6.82 20.72 12.24
C ASP A 483 6.95 21.30 13.68
N GLY A 484 8.15 21.21 14.26
CA GLY A 484 8.60 22.00 15.40
C GLY A 484 8.48 21.32 16.76
N GLN A 485 8.42 19.99 16.84
CA GLN A 485 8.51 19.24 18.09
C GLN A 485 9.94 18.74 18.33
N SER A 486 10.34 18.59 19.58
CA SER A 486 11.60 17.94 19.96
C SER A 486 11.60 17.55 21.43
N GLY A 487 12.41 16.55 21.78
CA GLY A 487 12.54 16.10 23.17
C GLY A 487 13.40 14.85 23.32
N SER A 488 13.53 14.37 24.55
CA SER A 488 14.03 13.02 24.84
C SER A 488 12.90 12.01 24.77
N TYR A 489 13.20 10.75 24.44
CA TYR A 489 12.20 9.68 24.42
C TYR A 489 12.75 8.37 25.00
N LYS A 490 11.86 7.50 25.43
CA LYS A 490 12.10 6.09 25.77
C LYS A 490 11.48 5.20 24.70
N ASP A 491 11.97 3.97 24.58
CA ASP A 491 11.42 2.99 23.65
C ASP A 491 9.90 2.81 23.82
N GLY A 492 9.17 3.03 22.72
CA GLY A 492 7.71 2.94 22.68
C GLY A 492 6.97 4.24 22.98
N ASP A 493 7.66 5.34 23.29
CA ASP A 493 7.03 6.67 23.36
C ASP A 493 6.42 7.03 22.00
N THR A 494 5.30 7.75 22.00
CA THR A 494 4.62 8.18 20.77
C THR A 494 4.61 9.70 20.63
N ILE A 495 4.66 10.16 19.39
CA ILE A 495 4.51 11.57 19.01
C ILE A 495 3.47 11.68 17.89
N GLU A 496 2.81 12.82 17.76
CA GLU A 496 1.94 13.09 16.61
C GLU A 496 2.62 14.05 15.64
N ILE A 497 2.69 13.72 14.36
CA ILE A 497 3.31 14.59 13.34
C ILE A 497 2.29 15.09 12.33
N GLY A 498 2.58 16.24 11.71
CA GLY A 498 1.84 16.77 10.57
C GLY A 498 0.61 17.59 10.90
N SER A 499 0.36 17.91 12.17
CA SER A 499 -0.74 18.79 12.61
C SER A 499 -0.59 20.22 12.10
N LYS A 500 0.64 20.64 11.74
CA LYS A 500 0.95 21.96 11.16
C LYS A 500 1.39 21.90 9.70
N ALA A 501 1.46 20.70 9.11
CA ALA A 501 1.93 20.51 7.75
C ALA A 501 0.80 20.69 6.74
N LYS A 502 1.09 21.35 5.61
CA LYS A 502 0.14 21.52 4.50
C LYS A 502 0.10 20.29 3.61
N SER A 503 -0.97 20.11 2.84
CA SER A 503 -1.03 19.02 1.84
C SER A 503 0.21 19.03 0.93
N ASP A 504 0.73 17.83 0.64
CA ASP A 504 1.98 17.53 -0.08
C ASP A 504 3.28 17.99 0.62
N GLU A 505 3.22 18.58 1.81
CA GLU A 505 4.40 18.92 2.59
C GLU A 505 5.05 17.66 3.17
N VAL A 506 6.39 17.62 3.15
CA VAL A 506 7.16 16.55 3.78
C VAL A 506 7.49 16.95 5.21
N VAL A 507 6.96 16.20 6.16
CA VAL A 507 7.36 16.26 7.57
C VAL A 507 8.50 15.29 7.79
N THR A 508 9.59 15.74 8.40
CA THR A 508 10.71 14.87 8.76
C THR A 508 10.75 14.62 10.25
N VAL A 509 11.04 13.38 10.68
CA VAL A 509 11.33 13.03 12.06
C VAL A 509 12.79 12.59 12.14
N THR A 510 13.61 13.35 12.84
CA THR A 510 15.00 12.97 13.13
C THR A 510 15.10 12.41 14.52
N VAL A 511 15.64 11.21 14.65
CA VAL A 511 15.94 10.54 15.92
C VAL A 511 17.45 10.38 16.07
N LYS A 512 17.90 10.46 17.32
CA LYS A 512 19.31 10.33 17.70
C LYS A 512 19.44 9.51 18.97
N GLY A 513 20.62 8.94 19.17
CA GLY A 513 21.01 8.27 20.41
C GLY A 513 22.51 7.96 20.43
N THR A 514 22.95 7.33 21.50
CA THR A 514 24.29 6.74 21.63
C THR A 514 24.13 5.24 21.78
N GLY A 515 24.68 4.47 20.84
CA GLY A 515 24.63 3.01 20.86
C GLY A 515 25.43 2.40 22.02
N ALA A 516 25.21 1.12 22.29
CA ALA A 516 25.92 0.38 23.35
C ALA A 516 27.40 0.13 23.05
N ASP A 517 27.83 0.40 21.82
CA ASP A 517 29.22 0.47 21.35
C ASP A 517 29.85 1.87 21.52
N GLY A 518 29.05 2.87 21.91
CA GLY A 518 29.47 4.27 22.06
C GLY A 518 29.32 5.10 20.78
N GLU A 519 28.90 4.50 19.66
CA GLU A 519 28.72 5.20 18.40
C GLU A 519 27.47 6.09 18.42
N ALA A 520 27.56 7.22 17.72
CA ALA A 520 26.43 8.13 17.58
C ALA A 520 25.43 7.59 16.55
N ILE A 521 24.17 7.45 16.95
CA ILE A 521 23.07 7.05 16.09
C ILE A 521 22.32 8.31 15.64
N LYS A 522 22.04 8.42 14.34
CA LYS A 522 21.20 9.48 13.79
C LYS A 522 20.48 9.00 12.53
N HIS A 523 19.15 8.98 12.59
CA HIS A 523 18.30 8.68 11.43
C HIS A 523 17.29 9.81 11.22
N THR A 524 16.95 10.08 9.97
CA THR A 524 15.93 11.06 9.58
C THR A 524 14.95 10.40 8.63
N TYR A 525 13.70 10.32 9.07
CA TYR A 525 12.58 9.74 8.37
C TYR A 525 11.70 10.84 7.77
N SER A 526 11.03 10.55 6.65
CA SER A 526 10.24 11.54 5.90
C SER A 526 8.82 11.03 5.65
N TYR A 527 7.84 11.90 5.87
CA TYR A 527 6.42 11.60 5.79
C TYR A 527 5.71 12.66 4.98
N THR A 528 4.98 12.26 3.94
CA THR A 528 4.28 13.23 3.08
C THR A 528 2.85 13.44 3.56
N LYS A 529 2.44 14.69 3.78
CA LYS A 529 1.09 15.06 4.21
C LYS A 529 0.09 14.94 3.06
N TYR A 530 -1.07 14.34 3.31
CA TYR A 530 -2.19 14.34 2.37
C TYR A 530 -3.45 14.89 3.02
N GLY A 531 -4.26 15.61 2.23
CA GLY A 531 -5.49 16.24 2.71
C GLY A 531 -6.63 15.25 3.02
N ASP A 532 -6.62 14.06 2.43
CA ASP A 532 -7.64 13.04 2.68
C ASP A 532 -7.24 12.15 3.88
N PRO A 533 -8.07 12.07 4.95
CA PRO A 533 -7.85 11.22 6.13
C PRO A 533 -7.89 9.71 5.88
N THR A 534 -8.28 9.29 4.68
CA THR A 534 -8.47 7.88 4.31
C THR A 534 -7.61 7.43 3.13
N TYR A 535 -6.74 8.30 2.60
CA TYR A 535 -5.92 8.01 1.42
C TYR A 535 -4.42 7.99 1.74
N ASP A 536 -3.78 6.84 1.55
CA ASP A 536 -2.33 6.66 1.58
C ASP A 536 -1.83 6.22 0.19
N PRO A 537 -1.35 7.12 -0.69
CA PRO A 537 -0.89 6.72 -2.02
C PRO A 537 0.29 5.74 -2.02
N SER A 538 0.95 5.52 -0.87
CA SER A 538 2.03 4.54 -0.74
C SER A 538 1.55 3.12 -0.44
N ASP A 539 0.25 2.91 -0.20
CA ASP A 539 -0.37 1.60 -0.03
C ASP A 539 -1.03 1.07 -1.32
N GLY A 540 -1.03 1.84 -2.41
CA GLY A 540 -1.65 1.44 -3.68
C GLY A 540 -3.19 1.45 -3.68
N THR A 541 -3.86 2.05 -2.69
CA THR A 541 -5.28 2.43 -2.79
C THR A 541 -5.46 3.50 -3.86
N SER A 542 -6.54 3.38 -4.64
CA SER A 542 -7.16 4.55 -5.26
C SER A 542 -7.92 5.35 -4.19
N SER A 543 -8.02 6.67 -4.37
CA SER A 543 -8.84 7.58 -3.55
C SER A 543 -10.20 6.95 -3.18
N PRO A 544 -10.69 7.10 -1.94
CA PRO A 544 -11.86 6.40 -1.37
C PRO A 544 -13.21 6.82 -1.94
N CYS A 545 -13.24 7.41 -3.14
CA CYS A 545 -14.49 7.54 -3.87
C CYS A 545 -14.92 6.13 -4.31
N ASP A 546 -15.82 5.52 -3.54
CA ASP A 546 -16.42 4.23 -3.89
C ASP A 546 -17.18 4.31 -5.22
N LYS A 547 -17.64 3.16 -5.75
CA LYS A 547 -18.35 3.10 -7.03
C LYS A 547 -19.55 4.06 -7.10
N TYR A 548 -20.26 4.28 -5.98
CA TYR A 548 -21.43 5.16 -5.94
C TYR A 548 -21.04 6.64 -5.89
N CYS A 549 -19.94 6.98 -5.23
CA CYS A 549 -19.30 8.29 -5.24
C CYS A 549 -18.79 8.64 -6.64
N VAL A 550 -18.09 7.72 -7.33
CA VAL A 550 -17.58 7.95 -8.69
C VAL A 550 -18.74 8.17 -9.65
N GLU A 551 -19.77 7.33 -9.60
CA GLU A 551 -20.98 7.49 -10.43
C GLU A 551 -21.70 8.82 -10.14
N TYR A 552 -21.77 9.27 -8.89
CA TYR A 552 -22.32 10.57 -8.52
C TYR A 552 -21.45 11.73 -9.04
N MET A 553 -20.13 11.65 -8.88
CA MET A 553 -19.20 12.70 -9.29
C MET A 553 -19.14 12.83 -10.82
N GLU A 554 -19.03 11.72 -11.55
CA GLU A 554 -19.07 11.69 -13.02
C GLU A 554 -20.40 12.22 -13.57
N LYS A 555 -21.52 11.82 -12.95
CA LYS A 555 -22.87 12.30 -13.30
C LYS A 555 -23.04 13.80 -13.07
N ASN A 556 -22.28 14.39 -12.15
CA ASN A 556 -22.33 15.82 -11.84
C ASN A 556 -21.12 16.59 -12.41
N GLY A 557 -20.22 15.94 -13.17
CA GLY A 557 -19.03 16.56 -13.76
C GLY A 557 -17.97 17.03 -12.76
N LEU A 558 -17.90 16.37 -11.60
CA LEU A 558 -16.96 16.60 -10.52
C LEU A 558 -15.81 15.59 -10.61
N ASP A 559 -14.60 15.99 -10.19
CA ASP A 559 -13.42 15.12 -10.20
C ASP A 559 -13.39 14.27 -8.93
N PRO A 560 -13.43 12.92 -9.03
CA PRO A 560 -13.37 12.02 -7.87
C PRO A 560 -12.05 12.08 -7.09
N ASP A 561 -10.97 12.62 -7.69
CA ASP A 561 -9.71 12.91 -6.98
C ASP A 561 -9.79 14.21 -6.13
N CYS A 562 -10.92 14.93 -6.16
CA CYS A 562 -11.12 16.23 -5.51
C CYS A 562 -11.94 16.15 -4.20
N TYR A 563 -12.27 14.95 -3.71
CA TYR A 563 -12.93 14.78 -2.41
C TYR A 563 -11.90 14.92 -1.27
N ILE A 564 -11.61 16.16 -0.87
CA ILE A 564 -10.93 16.48 0.39
C ILE A 564 -11.96 17.16 1.30
N ASP A 565 -12.02 16.72 2.55
CA ASP A 565 -12.96 17.12 3.59
C ASP A 565 -13.12 18.66 3.75
N ALA A 566 -14.28 19.07 4.25
CA ALA A 566 -14.93 20.37 4.17
C ALA A 566 -14.26 21.56 4.91
N LYS A 567 -12.93 21.58 5.09
CA LYS A 567 -12.24 22.68 5.79
C LYS A 567 -10.96 23.25 5.17
N GLU A 568 -10.49 22.78 4.02
CA GLU A 568 -9.46 23.50 3.26
C GLU A 568 -9.81 23.61 1.77
N PRO A 569 -9.71 24.80 1.15
CA PRO A 569 -9.88 24.93 -0.29
C PRO A 569 -8.71 24.23 -1.00
N CYS A 570 -9.06 23.21 -1.79
CA CYS A 570 -8.24 22.51 -2.78
C CYS A 570 -6.97 23.25 -3.22
N HIS A 571 -5.81 22.79 -2.76
CA HIS A 571 -4.53 23.15 -3.37
C HIS A 571 -4.21 22.13 -4.48
N PRO A 572 -4.16 22.52 -5.76
CA PRO A 572 -3.75 21.62 -6.82
C PRO A 572 -2.28 21.20 -6.60
N LYS A 573 -2.00 19.90 -6.75
CA LYS A 573 -0.64 19.33 -6.88
C LYS A 573 0.21 20.25 -7.77
N ASN A 574 1.51 20.40 -7.46
CA ASN A 574 2.49 21.11 -8.29
C ASN A 574 2.65 20.41 -9.66
N VAL A 575 1.68 20.57 -10.55
CA VAL A 575 1.72 20.13 -11.94
C VAL A 575 2.31 21.28 -12.75
N THR A 576 3.57 21.12 -13.14
CA THR A 576 4.22 22.09 -14.02
C THR A 576 3.70 21.89 -15.43
N VAL A 577 3.04 22.89 -16.00
CA VAL A 577 2.63 22.84 -17.41
C VAL A 577 3.84 23.17 -18.27
N THR A 578 4.29 22.22 -19.07
CA THR A 578 5.44 22.38 -19.97
C THR A 578 5.01 23.01 -21.30
N ALA A 579 3.82 22.66 -21.80
CA ALA A 579 3.21 23.24 -22.99
C ALA A 579 1.67 23.28 -22.89
N ILE A 580 1.06 24.28 -23.53
CA ILE A 580 -0.39 24.37 -23.72
C ILE A 580 -0.67 24.82 -25.17
N LYS A 581 -1.63 24.17 -25.83
CA LYS A 581 -2.09 24.52 -27.18
C LYS A 581 -3.62 24.60 -27.19
N VAL A 582 -4.16 25.67 -27.75
CA VAL A 582 -5.61 25.80 -27.99
C VAL A 582 -5.92 25.45 -29.44
N SER A 583 -6.93 24.61 -29.67
CA SER A 583 -7.43 24.23 -30.99
C SER A 583 -8.97 24.25 -31.04
N GLY A 584 -9.54 24.40 -32.23
CA GLY A 584 -10.98 24.48 -32.47
C GLY A 584 -11.31 25.43 -33.63
N ASP A 585 -12.59 25.65 -33.88
CA ASP A 585 -13.05 26.55 -34.94
C ASP A 585 -12.63 27.99 -34.66
N THR A 586 -12.12 28.69 -35.68
CA THR A 586 -11.67 30.09 -35.57
C THR A 586 -12.74 31.09 -36.03
N SER A 587 -13.89 30.62 -36.47
CA SER A 587 -14.98 31.46 -36.95
C SER A 587 -16.34 30.85 -36.67
N MET A 588 -17.34 31.68 -36.42
CA MET A 588 -18.73 31.27 -36.30
C MET A 588 -19.66 32.35 -36.86
N ASP A 589 -20.79 31.92 -37.43
CA ASP A 589 -21.84 32.83 -37.86
C ASP A 589 -23.06 32.68 -36.95
N LEU A 590 -23.42 33.76 -36.26
CA LEU A 590 -24.51 33.80 -35.27
C LEU A 590 -25.88 33.43 -35.85
N ALA A 591 -26.08 33.60 -37.16
CA ALA A 591 -27.33 33.21 -37.82
C ALA A 591 -27.48 31.68 -37.94
N SER A 592 -26.37 30.92 -37.87
CA SER A 592 -26.35 29.46 -38.11
C SER A 592 -25.82 28.65 -36.93
N THR A 593 -24.97 29.22 -36.09
CA THR A 593 -24.35 28.54 -34.94
C THR A 593 -24.07 29.56 -33.85
N GLN A 594 -24.63 29.33 -32.66
CA GLN A 594 -24.52 30.26 -31.52
C GLN A 594 -23.36 29.93 -30.57
N SER A 595 -22.65 28.82 -30.78
CA SER A 595 -21.46 28.47 -30.00
C SER A 595 -20.51 27.54 -30.74
N VAL A 596 -19.21 27.65 -30.47
CA VAL A 596 -18.16 26.73 -30.94
C VAL A 596 -17.41 26.12 -29.76
N GLN A 597 -16.82 24.94 -29.95
CA GLN A 597 -16.09 24.23 -28.91
C GLN A 597 -14.58 24.33 -29.13
N LEU A 598 -13.85 24.82 -28.13
CA LEU A 598 -12.40 24.82 -28.12
C LEU A 598 -11.86 23.67 -27.25
N LYS A 599 -10.65 23.23 -27.57
CA LYS A 599 -9.90 22.22 -26.83
C LYS A 599 -8.55 22.81 -26.41
N ALA A 600 -8.17 22.59 -25.15
CA ALA A 600 -6.82 22.86 -24.66
C ALA A 600 -6.06 21.54 -24.52
N ASP A 601 -5.03 21.35 -25.35
CA ASP A 601 -4.09 20.24 -25.22
C ASP A 601 -2.94 20.70 -24.30
N VAL A 602 -2.85 20.07 -23.12
CA VAL A 602 -1.89 20.45 -22.08
C VAL A 602 -0.87 19.33 -21.87
N THR A 603 0.41 19.68 -21.93
CA THR A 603 1.53 18.78 -21.60
C THR A 603 2.05 19.13 -20.20
N THR A 604 2.27 18.13 -19.38
CA THR A 604 2.60 18.26 -17.96
C THR A 604 3.88 17.54 -17.59
N ASP A 605 4.53 17.99 -16.53
CA ASP A 605 5.60 17.30 -15.83
C ASP A 605 5.18 17.11 -14.35
N PRO A 606 5.02 15.86 -13.86
CA PRO A 606 5.16 14.59 -14.60
C PRO A 606 4.09 14.38 -15.68
N ALA A 607 4.43 13.61 -16.72
CA ALA A 607 3.58 13.39 -17.89
C ALA A 607 2.26 12.66 -17.55
N GLY A 608 1.19 13.00 -18.27
CA GLY A 608 -0.13 12.36 -18.13
C GLY A 608 -1.02 12.91 -17.00
N LYS A 609 -0.54 13.90 -16.23
CA LYS A 609 -1.36 14.60 -15.22
C LYS A 609 -2.27 15.64 -15.87
N ARG A 610 -3.49 15.80 -15.35
CA ARG A 610 -4.53 16.72 -15.85
C ARG A 610 -4.58 17.99 -14.96
N PRO A 611 -4.00 19.12 -15.39
CA PRO A 611 -4.11 20.38 -14.64
C PRO A 611 -5.46 21.03 -14.90
N SER A 612 -5.94 21.87 -13.97
CA SER A 612 -7.11 22.71 -14.22
C SER A 612 -6.81 23.72 -15.35
N VAL A 613 -7.79 23.92 -16.23
CA VAL A 613 -7.72 24.88 -17.34
C VAL A 613 -8.77 25.95 -17.11
N THR A 614 -8.35 27.20 -17.00
CA THR A 614 -9.23 28.37 -16.90
C THR A 614 -9.31 29.06 -18.26
N TRP A 615 -10.52 29.34 -18.70
CA TRP A 615 -10.78 30.04 -19.96
C TRP A 615 -11.19 31.49 -19.72
N THR A 616 -10.70 32.40 -20.55
CA THR A 616 -11.08 33.81 -20.52
C THR A 616 -11.33 34.33 -21.94
N SER A 617 -12.23 35.32 -22.05
CA SER A 617 -12.52 36.04 -23.28
C SER A 617 -12.00 37.46 -23.15
N SER A 618 -11.34 37.97 -24.21
CA SER A 618 -10.83 39.36 -24.21
C SER A 618 -11.94 40.41 -24.27
N ASP A 619 -13.15 40.03 -24.72
CA ASP A 619 -14.34 40.89 -24.74
C ASP A 619 -15.59 40.03 -24.53
N THR A 620 -16.05 39.98 -23.28
CA THR A 620 -17.25 39.23 -22.89
C THR A 620 -18.54 39.81 -23.45
N SER A 621 -18.52 41.03 -24.02
CA SER A 621 -19.66 41.59 -24.76
C SER A 621 -19.74 41.07 -26.20
N VAL A 622 -18.65 40.50 -26.74
CA VAL A 622 -18.59 39.84 -28.06
C VAL A 622 -18.83 38.34 -27.95
N ALA A 623 -18.16 37.67 -27.00
CA ALA A 623 -18.39 36.25 -26.71
C ALA A 623 -18.00 35.87 -25.28
N THR A 624 -18.70 34.92 -24.69
CA THR A 624 -18.33 34.29 -23.41
C THR A 624 -17.73 32.91 -23.65
N VAL A 625 -16.95 32.40 -22.70
CA VAL A 625 -16.39 31.04 -22.73
C VAL A 625 -16.61 30.38 -21.37
N ASP A 626 -17.09 29.14 -21.36
CA ASP A 626 -17.31 28.38 -20.12
C ASP A 626 -16.06 27.61 -19.67
N SER A 627 -16.15 26.95 -18.51
CA SER A 627 -15.05 26.17 -17.93
C SER A 627 -14.63 24.97 -18.79
N LYS A 628 -15.45 24.55 -19.77
CA LYS A 628 -15.17 23.44 -20.68
C LYS A 628 -14.65 23.91 -22.04
N GLY A 629 -14.44 25.22 -22.24
CA GLY A 629 -13.96 25.79 -23.49
C GLY A 629 -15.04 26.00 -24.55
N LYS A 630 -16.33 25.96 -24.18
CA LYS A 630 -17.42 26.29 -25.09
C LYS A 630 -17.56 27.81 -25.21
N VAL A 631 -17.31 28.34 -26.39
CA VAL A 631 -17.41 29.78 -26.70
C VAL A 631 -18.81 30.07 -27.23
N SER A 632 -19.53 30.98 -26.58
CA SER A 632 -20.87 31.41 -26.99
C SER A 632 -20.81 32.83 -27.53
N GLY A 633 -21.20 33.00 -28.80
CA GLY A 633 -21.19 34.31 -29.45
C GLY A 633 -22.40 35.17 -29.05
N LEU A 634 -22.16 36.46 -28.81
CA LEU A 634 -23.18 37.42 -28.41
C LEU A 634 -23.46 38.49 -29.46
N LYS A 635 -22.42 38.99 -30.16
CA LYS A 635 -22.53 39.94 -31.27
C LYS A 635 -21.40 39.71 -32.28
N ALA A 636 -21.58 40.19 -33.51
CA ALA A 636 -20.52 40.21 -34.51
C ALA A 636 -19.29 40.97 -33.98
N GLY A 637 -18.11 40.41 -34.20
CA GLY A 637 -16.86 40.94 -33.67
C GLY A 637 -15.75 39.90 -33.66
N THR A 638 -14.55 40.31 -33.30
CA THR A 638 -13.40 39.41 -33.16
C THR A 638 -12.94 39.41 -31.71
N VAL A 639 -12.76 38.23 -31.13
CA VAL A 639 -12.40 38.07 -29.72
C VAL A 639 -11.29 37.04 -29.54
N LYS A 640 -10.40 37.28 -28.59
CA LYS A 640 -9.31 36.37 -28.24
C LYS A 640 -9.73 35.54 -27.03
N ILE A 641 -9.78 34.23 -27.20
CA ILE A 641 -10.09 33.27 -26.13
C ILE A 641 -8.79 32.65 -25.63
N THR A 642 -8.56 32.71 -24.33
CA THR A 642 -7.31 32.28 -23.68
C THR A 642 -7.57 31.15 -22.70
N ALA A 643 -6.85 30.04 -22.86
CA ALA A 643 -6.76 28.97 -21.88
C ALA A 643 -5.50 29.17 -21.02
N THR A 644 -5.62 29.04 -19.71
CA THR A 644 -4.51 29.13 -18.73
C THR A 644 -4.51 27.89 -17.86
N ALA A 645 -3.35 27.25 -17.66
CA ALA A 645 -3.24 26.00 -16.91
C ALA A 645 -1.96 25.90 -16.05
N GLY A 646 -2.05 25.10 -14.98
CA GLY A 646 -0.93 24.74 -14.11
C GLY A 646 -0.54 25.81 -13.08
N THR A 647 0.24 25.42 -12.07
CA THR A 647 0.72 26.36 -11.02
C THR A 647 1.66 27.44 -11.55
N ASN A 648 2.27 27.21 -12.71
CA ASN A 648 3.08 28.19 -13.44
C ASN A 648 2.26 29.07 -14.40
N GLN A 649 0.92 28.96 -14.40
CA GLN A 649 -0.01 29.82 -15.12
C GLN A 649 0.31 29.96 -16.62
N LYS A 650 0.77 28.89 -17.28
CA LYS A 650 1.03 28.92 -18.73
C LYS A 650 -0.27 29.10 -19.49
N SER A 651 -0.24 29.92 -20.53
CA SER A 651 -1.41 30.21 -21.35
C SER A 651 -1.16 30.06 -22.84
N ALA A 652 -2.23 29.74 -23.56
CA ALA A 652 -2.31 29.83 -25.01
C ALA A 652 -3.66 30.42 -25.39
N SER A 653 -3.71 31.09 -26.54
CA SER A 653 -4.93 31.76 -26.99
C SER A 653 -5.22 31.47 -28.45
N ILE A 654 -6.50 31.58 -28.82
CA ILE A 654 -6.99 31.52 -30.19
C ILE A 654 -7.91 32.71 -30.45
N THR A 655 -7.90 33.22 -31.69
CA THR A 655 -8.79 34.32 -32.10
C THR A 655 -10.00 33.73 -32.79
N ILE A 656 -11.19 34.16 -32.37
CA ILE A 656 -12.48 33.77 -32.94
C ILE A 656 -13.10 34.98 -33.65
N THR A 657 -13.46 34.82 -34.91
CA THR A 657 -14.22 35.81 -35.69
C THR A 657 -15.70 35.43 -35.73
N ILE A 658 -16.55 36.29 -35.19
CA ILE A 658 -17.99 36.12 -35.11
C ILE A 658 -18.65 37.02 -36.15
N THR A 659 -19.41 36.43 -37.06
CA THR A 659 -20.19 37.13 -38.09
C THR A 659 -21.69 36.93 -37.88
N GLY A 660 -22.52 37.64 -38.64
CA GLY A 660 -23.98 37.55 -38.55
C GLY A 660 -24.57 38.25 -37.33
N GLU A 661 -25.89 38.39 -37.33
CA GLU A 661 -26.66 38.90 -36.18
C GLU A 661 -27.30 37.71 -35.46
N LYS A 662 -27.26 37.72 -34.12
CA LYS A 662 -27.97 36.72 -33.32
C LYS A 662 -29.47 36.81 -33.64
N PRO A 663 -30.15 35.69 -33.95
CA PRO A 663 -31.59 35.71 -34.16
C PRO A 663 -32.28 36.35 -32.95
N GLU A 664 -33.20 37.30 -33.18
CA GLU A 664 -33.92 37.92 -32.07
C GLU A 664 -34.64 36.85 -31.25
N VAL A 665 -34.45 36.89 -29.93
CA VAL A 665 -35.16 36.04 -28.96
C VAL A 665 -36.66 36.26 -29.13
N SER A 666 -37.38 35.24 -29.57
CA SER A 666 -38.83 35.32 -29.77
C SER A 666 -39.59 35.49 -28.46
N ASN A 667 -39.00 35.09 -27.32
CA ASN A 667 -39.72 34.90 -26.06
C ASN A 667 -39.03 35.63 -24.88
N VAL A 668 -39.70 36.63 -24.30
CA VAL A 668 -39.23 37.37 -23.10
C VAL A 668 -40.36 37.47 -22.09
N ILE A 669 -40.04 37.18 -20.83
CA ILE A 669 -41.01 37.20 -19.73
C ILE A 669 -40.68 38.33 -18.77
N TYR A 670 -41.66 39.19 -18.52
CA TYR A 670 -41.64 40.21 -17.48
C TYR A 670 -42.56 39.78 -16.32
N ALA A 671 -42.19 40.04 -15.07
CA ALA A 671 -42.99 39.67 -13.92
C ALA A 671 -42.87 40.68 -12.78
N THR A 672 -43.99 40.95 -12.11
CA THR A 672 -44.01 41.59 -10.80
C THR A 672 -43.88 40.52 -9.72
N ARG A 673 -42.91 40.68 -8.82
CA ARG A 673 -42.71 39.71 -7.74
C ARG A 673 -43.87 39.80 -6.72
N PRO A 674 -44.57 38.69 -6.41
CA PRO A 674 -45.64 38.68 -5.42
C PRO A 674 -45.20 39.17 -4.04
N VAL A 675 -46.11 39.79 -3.29
CA VAL A 675 -45.86 40.21 -1.91
C VAL A 675 -45.59 38.99 -1.03
N GLY A 676 -44.47 39.01 -0.28
CA GLY A 676 -44.03 37.90 0.56
C GLY A 676 -43.04 36.94 -0.11
N TRP A 677 -42.75 37.09 -1.41
CA TRP A 677 -41.70 36.34 -2.08
C TRP A 677 -40.35 37.07 -1.95
N SER A 678 -39.34 36.42 -1.38
CA SER A 678 -37.97 36.96 -1.29
C SER A 678 -37.23 36.93 -2.64
N LYS A 679 -37.57 35.96 -3.49
CA LYS A 679 -37.04 35.75 -4.84
C LYS A 679 -38.16 35.33 -5.79
N ILE A 680 -37.95 35.51 -7.09
CA ILE A 680 -38.85 34.99 -8.13
C ILE A 680 -38.04 34.25 -9.18
N TYR A 681 -38.42 33.01 -9.43
CA TYR A 681 -37.84 32.12 -10.42
C TYR A 681 -38.85 31.86 -11.53
N ALA A 682 -38.36 31.68 -12.76
CA ALA A 682 -39.14 31.20 -13.89
C ALA A 682 -38.65 29.80 -14.29
N TYR A 683 -39.52 28.80 -14.13
CA TYR A 683 -39.32 27.48 -14.70
C TYR A 683 -40.05 27.42 -16.04
N VAL A 684 -39.29 27.33 -17.13
CA VAL A 684 -39.81 27.37 -18.50
C VAL A 684 -39.57 26.05 -19.18
N TYR A 685 -40.59 25.52 -19.84
CA TYR A 685 -40.52 24.28 -20.60
C TYR A 685 -41.32 24.39 -21.90
N ASN A 686 -40.95 23.56 -22.87
CA ASN A 686 -41.64 23.44 -24.15
C ASN A 686 -42.29 22.05 -24.20
N ASP A 687 -43.62 22.01 -24.31
CA ASP A 687 -44.41 20.77 -24.33
C ASP A 687 -44.08 19.90 -25.55
N THR A 688 -43.74 20.54 -26.67
CA THR A 688 -43.49 19.88 -27.95
C THR A 688 -42.12 19.20 -27.96
N THR A 689 -41.09 19.84 -27.41
CA THR A 689 -39.72 19.31 -27.45
C THR A 689 -39.29 18.60 -26.17
N SER A 690 -40.10 18.65 -25.11
CA SER A 690 -39.77 18.16 -23.76
C SER A 690 -38.48 18.76 -23.17
N LYS A 691 -38.04 19.92 -23.68
CA LYS A 691 -36.89 20.67 -23.15
C LYS A 691 -37.34 21.70 -22.11
N ASN A 692 -36.47 22.01 -21.16
CA ASN A 692 -36.71 23.02 -20.14
C ASN A 692 -35.44 23.85 -19.86
N ASN A 693 -35.62 24.95 -19.13
CA ASN A 693 -34.56 25.91 -18.83
C ASN A 693 -33.69 25.57 -17.62
N GLY A 694 -33.90 24.40 -16.98
CA GLY A 694 -33.11 23.97 -15.82
C GLY A 694 -33.85 22.97 -14.94
N LYS A 695 -33.23 22.57 -13.81
CA LYS A 695 -33.92 21.82 -12.76
C LYS A 695 -34.88 22.75 -12.01
N TRP A 696 -35.98 22.20 -11.48
CA TRP A 696 -36.86 22.92 -10.54
C TRP A 696 -36.02 23.53 -9.39
N PRO A 697 -36.18 24.80 -9.01
CA PRO A 697 -37.27 25.74 -9.31
C PRO A 697 -37.13 26.58 -10.60
N GLY A 698 -36.18 26.28 -11.48
CA GLY A 698 -35.88 27.09 -12.67
C GLY A 698 -34.85 28.17 -12.40
N VAL A 699 -34.87 29.24 -13.20
CA VAL A 699 -33.85 30.31 -13.15
C VAL A 699 -34.38 31.55 -12.43
N GLU A 700 -33.57 32.13 -11.54
CA GLU A 700 -33.90 33.37 -10.84
C GLU A 700 -34.02 34.52 -11.84
N MET A 701 -35.13 35.26 -11.82
CA MET A 701 -35.35 36.38 -12.72
C MET A 701 -34.55 37.61 -12.26
N THR A 702 -34.12 38.44 -13.19
CA THR A 702 -33.30 39.63 -12.89
C THR A 702 -34.18 40.88 -12.78
N GLN A 703 -34.03 41.65 -11.70
CA GLN A 703 -34.75 42.92 -11.55
C GLN A 703 -34.15 44.00 -12.45
N LEU A 704 -34.99 44.71 -13.21
CA LEU A 704 -34.58 45.85 -14.02
C LEU A 704 -34.19 47.04 -13.14
N SER A 705 -32.98 47.57 -13.36
CA SER A 705 -32.47 48.75 -12.66
C SER A 705 -32.91 50.08 -13.27
N ALA A 706 -33.46 50.07 -14.49
CA ALA A 706 -33.98 51.21 -15.22
C ALA A 706 -35.15 50.77 -16.13
N ASP A 707 -35.95 51.72 -16.61
CA ASP A 707 -36.98 51.46 -17.61
C ASP A 707 -36.34 50.89 -18.89
N ASP A 708 -36.94 49.85 -19.47
CA ASP A 708 -36.66 49.43 -20.84
C ASP A 708 -37.84 49.79 -21.77
N SER A 709 -37.74 49.46 -23.06
CA SER A 709 -38.80 49.75 -24.05
C SER A 709 -40.13 49.03 -23.78
N CYS A 710 -40.16 48.07 -22.86
CA CYS A 710 -41.24 47.11 -22.63
C CYS A 710 -41.79 47.15 -21.19
N ALA A 711 -40.99 47.55 -20.20
CA ALA A 711 -41.33 47.50 -18.78
C ALA A 711 -40.58 48.57 -17.95
N LYS A 712 -41.14 48.91 -16.79
CA LYS A 712 -40.58 49.91 -15.86
C LYS A 712 -39.49 49.32 -14.96
N ALA A 713 -38.59 50.18 -14.49
CA ALA A 713 -37.61 49.85 -13.45
C ALA A 713 -38.30 49.18 -12.25
N GLY A 714 -37.67 48.16 -11.69
CA GLY A 714 -38.22 47.36 -10.59
C GLY A 714 -38.99 46.11 -11.02
N THR A 715 -39.36 45.98 -12.31
CA THR A 715 -39.94 44.75 -12.90
C THR A 715 -38.86 43.67 -13.04
N TYR A 716 -39.22 42.40 -12.87
CA TYR A 716 -38.31 41.27 -13.08
C TYR A 716 -38.38 40.77 -14.52
N LYS A 717 -37.24 40.52 -15.15
CA LYS A 717 -37.11 40.08 -16.55
C LYS A 717 -36.40 38.73 -16.62
N TYR A 718 -36.87 37.90 -17.54
CA TYR A 718 -36.20 36.68 -17.96
C TYR A 718 -36.24 36.54 -19.49
N GLU A 719 -35.07 36.40 -20.10
CA GLU A 719 -34.93 36.07 -21.53
C GLU A 719 -34.94 34.56 -21.68
N VAL A 720 -35.94 34.05 -22.39
CA VAL A 720 -36.16 32.61 -22.49
C VAL A 720 -35.18 32.03 -23.52
N PRO A 721 -34.37 31.01 -23.16
CA PRO A 721 -33.52 30.35 -24.14
C PRO A 721 -34.38 29.64 -25.18
N ASP A 722 -33.85 29.46 -26.38
CA ASP A 722 -34.54 28.67 -27.41
C ASP A 722 -34.63 27.20 -26.98
N LEU A 723 -35.85 26.74 -26.71
CA LEU A 723 -36.19 25.36 -26.38
C LEU A 723 -36.74 24.59 -27.59
N GLY A 724 -36.69 25.18 -28.79
CA GLY A 724 -37.20 24.66 -30.06
C GLY A 724 -38.60 25.18 -30.41
N GLU A 725 -39.12 24.75 -31.56
CA GLU A 725 -40.47 25.12 -32.03
C GLU A 725 -41.56 24.51 -31.13
N GLY A 726 -42.73 25.17 -31.07
CA GLY A 726 -43.90 24.67 -30.33
C GLY A 726 -44.32 25.51 -29.13
N ASP A 727 -45.10 24.90 -28.23
CA ASP A 727 -45.78 25.59 -27.13
C ASP A 727 -44.91 25.75 -25.89
N TYR A 728 -44.59 27.00 -25.55
CA TYR A 728 -43.83 27.36 -24.35
C TYR A 728 -44.75 27.58 -23.16
N ARG A 729 -44.31 27.13 -21.98
CA ARG A 729 -44.99 27.31 -20.71
C ARG A 729 -44.06 27.80 -19.62
N VAL A 730 -44.56 28.63 -18.72
CA VAL A 730 -43.82 29.12 -17.54
C VAL A 730 -44.57 28.86 -16.24
N ILE A 731 -43.83 28.46 -15.21
CA ILE A 731 -44.27 28.42 -13.81
C ILE A 731 -43.40 29.39 -13.02
N PHE A 732 -44.01 30.28 -12.26
CA PHE A 732 -43.31 31.18 -11.34
C PHE A 732 -43.25 30.57 -9.95
N THR A 733 -42.11 30.66 -9.27
CA THR A 733 -41.95 30.15 -7.91
C THR A 733 -41.01 31.02 -7.09
N ASN A 734 -41.16 30.97 -5.75
CA ASN A 734 -40.23 31.62 -4.82
C ASN A 734 -38.99 30.75 -4.51
N GLY A 735 -38.92 29.53 -5.05
CA GLY A 735 -37.84 28.57 -4.77
C GLY A 735 -37.94 27.87 -3.41
N SER A 736 -38.95 28.17 -2.59
CA SER A 736 -39.14 27.63 -1.24
C SER A 736 -40.57 27.10 -1.00
N GLY A 737 -41.24 26.65 -2.06
CA GLY A 737 -42.49 25.88 -1.99
C GLY A 737 -43.75 26.63 -2.45
N ALA A 738 -43.71 27.95 -2.64
CA ALA A 738 -44.82 28.68 -3.27
C ALA A 738 -44.62 28.75 -4.78
N GLN A 739 -45.68 28.50 -5.55
CA GLN A 739 -45.67 28.55 -7.01
C GLN A 739 -47.03 28.98 -7.58
N THR A 740 -46.97 29.60 -8.75
CA THR A 740 -48.13 29.94 -9.56
C THR A 740 -47.79 29.64 -11.03
N PRO A 741 -48.56 28.78 -11.74
CA PRO A 741 -49.71 27.99 -11.27
C PRO A 741 -49.39 27.01 -10.13
N GLY A 742 -50.42 26.50 -9.45
CA GLY A 742 -50.27 25.63 -8.28
C GLY A 742 -49.63 24.28 -8.60
N ALA A 743 -49.22 23.53 -7.57
CA ALA A 743 -48.60 22.23 -7.75
C ALA A 743 -49.48 21.29 -8.61
N SER A 744 -48.85 20.61 -9.58
CA SER A 744 -49.52 19.74 -10.57
C SER A 744 -50.43 20.45 -11.57
N GLN A 745 -50.41 21.79 -11.65
CA GLN A 745 -51.04 22.54 -12.73
C GLN A 745 -50.04 22.83 -13.85
N SER A 746 -50.52 22.85 -15.09
CA SER A 746 -49.72 23.25 -16.24
C SER A 746 -49.30 24.72 -16.11
N GLY A 747 -48.07 25.04 -16.52
CA GLY A 747 -47.58 26.41 -16.60
C GLY A 747 -48.38 27.27 -17.59
N PHE A 748 -48.28 28.58 -17.41
CA PHE A 748 -48.90 29.55 -18.30
C PHE A 748 -48.30 29.46 -19.69
N GLN A 749 -49.12 29.21 -20.70
CA GLN A 749 -48.67 29.17 -22.09
C GLN A 749 -48.37 30.58 -22.60
N PHE A 750 -47.30 30.74 -23.36
CA PHE A 750 -46.93 32.02 -23.94
C PHE A 750 -46.18 31.89 -25.27
N SER A 751 -46.16 33.00 -26.00
CA SER A 751 -45.34 33.22 -27.18
C SER A 751 -45.11 34.73 -27.28
N GLY A 752 -43.93 35.15 -27.75
CA GLY A 752 -43.59 36.56 -27.79
C GLY A 752 -43.13 37.11 -26.45
N LYS A 753 -43.22 38.44 -26.34
CA LYS A 753 -42.95 39.17 -25.10
C LYS A 753 -44.23 39.21 -24.26
N VAL A 754 -44.15 38.75 -23.02
CA VAL A 754 -45.30 38.64 -22.11
C VAL A 754 -44.98 39.18 -20.72
N SER A 755 -46.01 39.56 -19.97
CA SER A 755 -45.92 40.06 -18.60
C SER A 755 -46.87 39.32 -17.66
N TRP A 756 -46.45 39.17 -16.42
CA TRP A 756 -47.25 38.67 -15.30
C TRP A 756 -47.29 39.70 -14.18
N ASP A 757 -48.47 40.04 -13.68
CA ASP A 757 -48.63 41.05 -12.62
C ASP A 757 -48.36 40.53 -11.19
N GLY A 758 -48.00 39.24 -11.06
CA GLY A 758 -47.73 38.59 -9.78
C GLY A 758 -48.96 37.96 -9.10
N SER A 759 -50.14 38.04 -9.72
CA SER A 759 -51.39 37.56 -9.11
C SER A 759 -52.39 36.95 -10.10
N SER A 760 -52.34 37.36 -11.36
CA SER A 760 -53.29 36.96 -12.41
C SER A 760 -53.10 35.50 -12.83
N ALA A 761 -54.21 34.86 -13.23
CA ALA A 761 -54.24 33.49 -13.71
C ALA A 761 -53.87 33.35 -15.21
N ALA A 762 -53.34 34.41 -15.82
CA ALA A 762 -52.91 34.44 -17.23
C ALA A 762 -51.78 35.46 -17.43
N LEU A 763 -51.07 35.31 -18.55
CA LEU A 763 -50.04 36.24 -19.01
C LEU A 763 -50.63 37.27 -19.97
N THR A 764 -50.08 38.49 -19.96
CA THR A 764 -50.48 39.57 -20.86
C THR A 764 -49.39 39.83 -21.88
N ALA A 765 -49.72 39.87 -23.17
CA ALA A 765 -48.78 40.24 -24.22
C ALA A 765 -48.25 41.67 -24.00
N VAL A 766 -46.95 41.87 -24.24
CA VAL A 766 -46.27 43.16 -24.05
C VAL A 766 -45.88 43.72 -25.42
N GLU A 767 -46.42 44.88 -25.75
CA GLU A 767 -45.95 45.68 -26.88
C GLU A 767 -44.84 46.64 -26.41
N CYS A 768 -43.64 46.47 -26.94
CA CYS A 768 -42.52 47.35 -26.63
C CYS A 768 -42.53 48.57 -27.54
N ASN A 769 -42.38 49.76 -26.97
CA ASN A 769 -42.20 50.98 -27.76
C ASN A 769 -40.85 50.94 -28.48
N ALA A 770 -40.85 50.71 -29.79
CA ALA A 770 -39.63 50.75 -30.58
C ALA A 770 -38.99 52.15 -30.49
N PRO A 771 -37.69 52.28 -30.14
CA PRO A 771 -37.00 53.56 -30.32
C PRO A 771 -36.99 53.89 -31.82
N LYS A 772 -37.56 55.03 -32.20
CA LYS A 772 -37.46 55.55 -33.57
C LYS A 772 -35.98 55.80 -33.89
N PRO A 773 -35.43 55.27 -35.00
CA PRO A 773 -34.09 55.63 -35.44
C PRO A 773 -34.02 57.14 -35.65
N VAL A 774 -33.06 57.81 -35.01
CA VAL A 774 -32.71 59.19 -35.35
C VAL A 774 -31.79 59.10 -36.57
N PRO A 775 -32.16 59.64 -37.75
CA PRO A 775 -31.30 59.59 -38.91
C PRO A 775 -30.09 60.51 -38.66
N VAL A 776 -28.88 59.94 -38.71
CA VAL A 776 -27.64 60.71 -38.70
C VAL A 776 -27.39 61.21 -40.11
N SER A 777 -27.48 62.53 -40.32
CA SER A 777 -27.35 63.13 -41.66
C SER A 777 -25.90 63.36 -42.09
N SER A 778 -24.93 63.41 -41.16
CA SER A 778 -23.50 63.33 -41.46
C SER A 778 -22.66 63.10 -40.21
N VAL A 779 -21.46 62.54 -40.38
CA VAL A 779 -20.40 62.43 -39.36
C VAL A 779 -19.14 63.03 -39.98
N SER A 780 -18.41 63.87 -39.24
CA SER A 780 -17.10 64.40 -39.66
C SER A 780 -16.06 64.24 -38.56
N ILE A 781 -14.80 64.02 -38.96
CA ILE A 781 -13.65 63.85 -38.08
C ILE A 781 -12.66 64.97 -38.39
N SER A 782 -12.17 65.66 -37.36
CA SER A 782 -11.13 66.69 -37.47
C SER A 782 -10.08 66.53 -36.36
N GLY A 783 -8.85 66.94 -36.67
CA GLY A 783 -7.67 66.87 -35.80
C GLY A 783 -6.38 66.94 -36.64
N ASP A 784 -5.27 67.32 -36.03
CA ASP A 784 -3.97 67.36 -36.72
C ASP A 784 -3.59 65.94 -37.19
N GLY A 785 -3.33 65.81 -38.49
CA GLY A 785 -3.14 64.53 -39.18
C GLY A 785 -4.30 64.12 -40.11
N VAL A 786 -5.50 64.71 -39.96
CA VAL A 786 -6.66 64.33 -40.79
C VAL A 786 -6.75 65.17 -42.08
N SER A 787 -6.80 64.51 -43.24
CA SER A 787 -7.06 65.11 -44.56
C SER A 787 -8.13 64.32 -45.31
N ASN A 788 -9.12 65.01 -45.90
CA ASN A 788 -10.28 64.42 -46.60
C ASN A 788 -11.07 63.37 -45.78
N GLY A 789 -11.20 63.59 -44.47
CA GLY A 789 -11.92 62.66 -43.59
C GLY A 789 -11.18 61.35 -43.32
N LYS A 790 -9.87 61.29 -43.59
CA LYS A 790 -8.99 60.17 -43.24
C LYS A 790 -7.80 60.69 -42.45
N LEU A 791 -7.46 59.94 -41.39
CA LEU A 791 -6.35 60.19 -40.49
C LEU A 791 -5.01 59.78 -41.10
#